data_AF-A0A8C1TR61-F1
#
_entry.id   AF-A0A8C1TR61-F1
#
_cell.length_a   1.000
_cell.length_b   1.000
_cell.length_c   1.000
_cell.angle_alpha   90.00
_cell.angle_beta   90.00
_cell.angle_gamma   90.00
#
_symmetry.space_group_name_H-M   'P 1'
#
loop_
_entity.id
_entity.type
_entity.pdbx_description
1 polymer ?
#
loop_
_entity_poly.entity_id
_entity_poly.type
_entity_poly.pdbx_seq_one_letter_code
_entity_poly.pdbx_strand_id
1 'polypeptide(L)'
;DIHTRHAHEHTLPLCSLLPWLSCFNVDEKNQMSFTGPVEDMFGYTVQQFENSEGKWVLIGSPLTGQPAKRTGDVYRCPVGQNKKGCEKFLLPENTTIPNINEVKENMTMGTTLVVNPDGSGFLVGKFALRSLYQYITGICSNVSSSFKVLNSIAPTVQECKQDMDIVIVLDGSNSIYPWHPITEFLVKFLQSIKIGPARVGIVSYGDDVGHVFNLSQFSNTKDLLEEAAKIPQRTGYKTMTAGGIDTARKEAFTVERGARPGVKKVMVIVTDGESHDHYDLKKVIDQCEKDGIERFAVAVLGDYNRQNKSTEEMKKFIAEIESIASEPKNDHFFNVADETALVTIVDALGSKIFALEGTSEKHTSSFEMEMSQSGFSAHTSKEGVMLGAVGAFDWNGTVVMQSGQKFVVPKKNSFHDPAVQRYEGMAGYVGYDVQSAHTPSGVLYITGAPRFNHSGRVTVYRFNEENVTITQTLKGEQIGSYFGSVLQTHDIDRDNYTDILLVGAPMYMGPERDEQGQVYVYKLNESGLFEHEMTLKPVNQTCCTAHSQSNCKSVSKNEPCGARFGTAIAAVPDLNLDGFNDIVIGSPLENDHRGAVYIYHGSQKSIKEKYVQRIAAGGDGESMKFFGQSIHGIMDLNDDGIIDVTIGGIGGAALFWSRDVAELLAEMTFDPSKINLQQTCQIQGRTTVCVKTKVCFKYRIKSDKDTKTETGDLTLDSLRAIARGRFNQTDNRRLQKNESIVDKLCSEHTFYTSASKSVFSYASGPHKPLAYNVTFNISQ
;
A
#
# COMPACT_ATOMS: atom_id res chain seq x y z
N ASP A 1 -40.24 26.17 -3.53
CA ASP A 1 -41.60 25.61 -3.64
C ASP A 1 -42.33 26.10 -4.87
N ILE A 2 -43.12 25.18 -5.42
CA ILE A 2 -44.03 25.26 -6.59
C ILE A 2 -43.39 24.98 -7.96
N HIS A 3 -43.51 23.69 -8.31
CA HIS A 3 -43.46 23.11 -9.65
C HIS A 3 -44.58 23.64 -10.56
N THR A 4 -44.25 23.90 -11.82
CA THR A 4 -45.14 23.61 -12.96
C THR A 4 -44.33 23.23 -14.20
N ARG A 5 -44.69 22.06 -14.76
CA ARG A 5 -44.22 21.52 -16.04
C ARG A 5 -44.91 22.26 -17.18
N HIS A 6 -44.17 22.59 -18.25
CA HIS A 6 -44.70 22.54 -19.61
C HIS A 6 -43.59 22.15 -20.58
N ALA A 7 -43.85 21.09 -21.33
CA ALA A 7 -43.08 20.66 -22.48
C ALA A 7 -43.58 21.41 -23.73
N HIS A 8 -42.67 21.86 -24.60
CA HIS A 8 -42.86 21.93 -26.05
C HIS A 8 -41.52 22.03 -26.77
N GLU A 9 -41.26 20.98 -27.57
CA GLU A 9 -40.68 20.96 -28.92
C GLU A 9 -39.45 21.80 -29.28
N HIS A 10 -38.34 21.06 -29.34
CA HIS A 10 -37.21 21.13 -30.27
C HIS A 10 -37.27 22.17 -31.41
N THR A 11 -36.44 23.20 -31.28
CA THR A 11 -35.68 23.77 -32.41
C THR A 11 -34.24 24.02 -31.93
N LEU A 12 -33.30 23.22 -32.46
CA LEU A 12 -31.86 23.32 -32.24
C LEU A 12 -31.29 24.55 -32.97
N PRO A 13 -30.55 25.44 -32.31
CA PRO A 13 -29.38 26.05 -32.91
C PRO A 13 -28.15 25.26 -32.48
N LEU A 14 -27.34 24.81 -33.45
CA LEU A 14 -26.02 24.25 -33.26
C LEU A 14 -25.21 25.16 -32.31
N CYS A 15 -25.13 24.78 -31.03
CA CYS A 15 -24.01 25.17 -30.19
C CYS A 15 -22.86 24.25 -30.59
N SER A 16 -21.86 24.82 -31.26
CA SER A 16 -20.52 24.28 -31.32
C SER A 16 -20.06 23.95 -29.89
N LEU A 17 -20.11 22.66 -29.56
CA LEU A 17 -19.48 22.09 -28.37
C LEU A 17 -17.96 22.25 -28.53
N LEU A 18 -17.42 23.36 -28.04
CA LEU A 18 -16.02 23.39 -27.65
C LEU A 18 -15.89 22.44 -26.44
N PRO A 19 -15.02 21.42 -26.50
CA PRO A 19 -14.76 20.59 -25.34
C PRO A 19 -14.26 21.50 -24.23
N TRP A 20 -14.84 21.37 -23.03
CA TRP A 20 -14.36 22.01 -21.82
C TRP A 20 -12.90 21.58 -21.60
N LEU A 21 -11.96 22.39 -22.09
CA LEU A 21 -10.54 22.27 -21.80
C LEU A 21 -10.35 22.61 -20.32
N SER A 22 -10.48 21.59 -19.48
CA SER A 22 -10.10 21.66 -18.07
C SER A 22 -8.62 21.27 -17.97
N CYS A 23 -7.77 21.94 -18.76
CA CYS A 23 -6.32 21.82 -18.63
C CYS A 23 -5.92 22.84 -17.56
N PHE A 24 -5.56 22.37 -16.38
CA PHE A 24 -4.80 23.20 -15.45
C PHE A 24 -3.30 22.90 -15.63
N ASN A 25 -2.41 23.58 -14.91
CA ASN A 25 -1.08 23.96 -15.38
C ASN A 25 -0.07 22.83 -15.61
N VAL A 26 -0.38 21.56 -15.33
CA VAL A 26 0.52 20.44 -15.63
C VAL A 26 0.44 20.10 -17.12
N ASP A 27 1.58 20.10 -17.82
CA ASP A 27 1.65 19.94 -19.28
C ASP A 27 1.48 18.48 -19.71
N GLU A 28 0.26 18.14 -20.13
CA GLU A 28 -0.07 16.81 -20.67
C GLU A 28 0.57 16.51 -22.03
N LYS A 29 1.02 17.54 -22.78
CA LYS A 29 1.49 17.35 -24.17
C LYS A 29 2.98 17.07 -24.25
N ASN A 30 3.79 17.72 -23.42
CA ASN A 30 5.25 17.68 -23.50
C ASN A 30 5.90 16.83 -22.39
N GLN A 31 5.25 15.75 -21.95
CA GLN A 31 5.81 14.86 -20.93
C GLN A 31 7.12 14.18 -21.37
N MET A 32 7.97 13.85 -20.40
CA MET A 32 9.13 12.97 -20.60
C MET A 32 8.79 11.56 -20.12
N SER A 33 8.85 10.58 -21.03
CA SER A 33 8.45 9.20 -20.75
C SER A 33 9.66 8.27 -20.56
N PHE A 34 9.54 7.36 -19.60
CA PHE A 34 10.47 6.28 -19.32
C PHE A 34 9.76 4.95 -19.56
N THR A 35 10.33 4.08 -20.39
CA THR A 35 9.74 2.78 -20.74
C THR A 35 10.62 1.65 -20.23
N GLY A 36 9.99 0.59 -19.72
CA GLY A 36 10.67 -0.63 -19.27
C GLY A 36 9.79 -1.88 -19.40
N PRO A 37 10.30 -3.06 -19.01
CA PRO A 37 9.56 -4.31 -19.17
C PRO A 37 8.31 -4.38 -18.28
N VAL A 38 7.17 -4.77 -18.86
CA VAL A 38 5.87 -4.91 -18.18
C VAL A 38 5.90 -6.07 -17.19
N GLU A 39 6.52 -7.18 -17.59
CA GLU A 39 6.71 -8.40 -16.80
C GLU A 39 7.55 -8.18 -15.53
N ASP A 40 8.44 -7.18 -15.56
CA ASP A 40 9.28 -6.81 -14.43
C ASP A 40 8.57 -5.84 -13.46
N MET A 41 7.35 -5.40 -13.80
CA MET A 41 6.62 -4.33 -13.13
C MET A 41 7.41 -3.02 -13.04
N PHE A 42 8.15 -2.69 -14.09
CA PHE A 42 8.83 -1.40 -14.18
C PHE A 42 7.82 -0.26 -14.02
N GLY A 43 8.08 0.69 -13.11
CA GLY A 43 7.15 1.79 -12.79
C GLY A 43 6.23 1.52 -11.60
N TYR A 44 6.45 0.41 -10.87
CA TYR A 44 5.69 0.07 -9.67
C TYR A 44 5.79 1.15 -8.58
N THR A 45 6.99 1.68 -8.36
CA THR A 45 7.25 2.86 -7.52
C THR A 45 8.05 3.89 -8.31
N VAL A 46 7.82 5.17 -8.04
CA VAL A 46 8.57 6.28 -8.61
C VAL A 46 8.99 7.24 -7.50
N GLN A 47 10.21 7.76 -7.59
CA GLN A 47 10.75 8.70 -6.63
C GLN A 47 11.65 9.71 -7.36
N GLN A 48 11.41 11.00 -7.18
CA GLN A 48 12.29 12.05 -7.71
C GLN A 48 13.49 12.20 -6.78
N PHE A 49 14.69 12.38 -7.36
CA PHE A 49 15.94 12.43 -6.62
C PHE A 49 16.95 13.39 -7.27
N GLU A 50 17.67 14.15 -6.46
CA GLU A 50 18.72 15.06 -6.92
C GLU A 50 20.03 14.78 -6.17
N ASN A 51 21.14 14.84 -6.89
CA ASN A 51 22.48 14.78 -6.33
C ASN A 51 23.45 15.68 -7.11
N SER A 52 24.73 15.64 -6.76
CA SER A 52 25.78 16.42 -7.44
C SER A 52 25.97 16.09 -8.93
N GLU A 53 25.45 14.96 -9.42
CA GLU A 53 25.53 14.53 -10.83
C GLU A 53 24.32 14.99 -11.67
N GLY A 54 23.31 15.55 -10.99
CA GLY A 54 22.09 16.12 -11.58
C GLY A 54 20.83 15.53 -10.98
N LYS A 55 19.75 15.65 -11.74
CA LYS A 55 18.40 15.24 -11.34
C LYS A 55 17.99 13.92 -11.99
N TRP A 56 17.25 13.12 -11.24
CA TRP A 56 16.95 11.73 -11.56
C TRP A 56 15.51 11.38 -11.16
N VAL A 57 14.95 10.43 -11.90
CA VAL A 57 13.76 9.68 -11.50
C VAL A 57 14.21 8.27 -11.17
N LEU A 58 14.02 7.85 -9.93
CA LEU A 58 14.22 6.47 -9.50
C LEU A 58 12.94 5.68 -9.74
N ILE A 59 13.06 4.51 -10.36
CA ILE A 59 11.93 3.67 -10.75
C ILE A 59 12.12 2.27 -10.18
N GLY A 60 11.21 1.81 -9.33
CA GLY A 60 11.19 0.45 -8.82
C GLY A 60 10.64 -0.54 -9.83
N SER A 61 11.25 -1.72 -9.89
CA SER A 61 10.89 -2.82 -10.78
C SER A 61 10.96 -4.14 -10.02
N PRO A 62 9.95 -4.46 -9.19
CA PRO A 62 10.04 -5.52 -8.19
C PRO A 62 10.13 -6.93 -8.75
N LEU A 63 9.75 -7.17 -10.01
CA LEU A 63 9.79 -8.51 -10.60
C LEU A 63 10.98 -8.75 -11.53
N THR A 64 11.94 -7.82 -11.58
CA THR A 64 13.14 -7.98 -12.41
C THR A 64 13.89 -9.29 -12.15
N GLY A 65 14.26 -9.96 -13.25
CA GLY A 65 14.97 -11.25 -13.23
C GLY A 65 14.06 -12.49 -13.30
N GLN A 66 12.76 -12.31 -13.54
CA GLN A 66 11.84 -13.43 -13.79
C GLN A 66 12.15 -14.21 -15.09
N PRO A 67 11.75 -15.49 -15.19
CA PRO A 67 11.14 -16.31 -14.14
C PRO A 67 12.16 -17.02 -13.24
N ALA A 68 13.45 -17.07 -13.63
CA ALA A 68 14.45 -17.94 -13.01
C ALA A 68 15.18 -17.33 -11.79
N LYS A 69 15.35 -16.00 -11.72
CA LYS A 69 16.08 -15.31 -10.64
C LYS A 69 15.40 -13.99 -10.28
N ARG A 70 14.11 -14.07 -9.95
CA ARG A 70 13.31 -12.92 -9.54
C ARG A 70 13.90 -12.27 -8.30
N THR A 71 14.43 -11.07 -8.44
CA THR A 71 15.06 -10.34 -7.33
C THR A 71 14.50 -8.93 -7.15
N GLY A 72 13.99 -8.35 -8.23
CA GLY A 72 13.62 -6.94 -8.27
C GLY A 72 14.84 -6.03 -8.28
N ASP A 73 14.68 -4.81 -8.77
CA ASP A 73 15.72 -3.79 -8.71
C ASP A 73 15.14 -2.38 -8.80
N VAL A 74 16.00 -1.38 -8.69
CA VAL A 74 15.69 0.02 -8.92
C VAL A 74 16.48 0.50 -10.13
N TYR A 75 15.85 1.33 -10.94
CA TYR A 75 16.46 2.00 -12.07
C TYR A 75 16.64 3.48 -11.74
N ARG A 76 17.78 4.06 -12.13
CA ARG A 76 17.99 5.51 -12.11
C ARG A 76 17.84 6.05 -13.53
N CYS A 77 16.91 6.97 -13.72
CA CYS A 77 16.61 7.56 -15.00
C CYS A 77 17.02 9.03 -14.97
N PRO A 78 18.02 9.45 -15.77
CA PRO A 78 18.45 10.84 -15.78
C PRO A 78 17.41 11.77 -16.40
N VAL A 79 17.31 12.98 -15.87
CA VAL A 79 16.48 14.06 -16.44
C VAL A 79 17.37 15.07 -17.19
N GLY A 80 16.96 15.46 -18.41
CA GLY A 80 17.65 16.47 -19.24
C GLY A 80 17.94 16.04 -20.70
N GLN A 81 18.19 17.01 -21.59
CA GLN A 81 18.17 16.85 -23.07
C GLN A 81 19.21 15.90 -23.68
N ASN A 82 20.22 15.45 -22.94
CA ASN A 82 21.37 14.68 -23.49
C ASN A 82 21.67 13.36 -22.78
N LYS A 83 20.84 12.89 -21.85
CA LYS A 83 21.10 11.67 -21.08
C LYS A 83 20.17 10.54 -21.57
N LYS A 84 20.73 9.44 -22.09
CA LYS A 84 19.96 8.34 -22.69
C LYS A 84 19.79 7.16 -21.74
N GLY A 85 18.53 6.80 -21.50
CA GLY A 85 18.12 5.52 -20.92
C GLY A 85 18.19 5.45 -19.40
N CYS A 86 17.34 4.59 -18.83
CA CYS A 86 17.37 4.27 -17.42
C CYS A 86 18.43 3.20 -17.15
N GLU A 87 19.25 3.41 -16.12
CA GLU A 87 20.31 2.49 -15.72
C GLU A 87 19.87 1.67 -14.51
N LYS A 88 20.08 0.35 -14.58
CA LYS A 88 19.79 -0.58 -13.49
C LYS A 88 20.85 -0.47 -12.39
N PHE A 89 20.44 -0.50 -11.14
CA PHE A 89 21.33 -0.32 -10.00
C PHE A 89 22.09 -1.58 -9.56
N LEU A 90 21.61 -2.77 -9.94
CA LEU A 90 22.17 -4.07 -9.54
C LEU A 90 22.20 -4.23 -8.01
N LEU A 91 21.19 -3.71 -7.32
CA LEU A 91 21.08 -3.77 -5.86
C LEU A 91 21.17 -5.20 -5.31
N PRO A 92 20.54 -6.22 -5.90
CA PRO A 92 20.59 -7.58 -5.37
C PRO A 92 22.02 -8.12 -5.30
N GLU A 93 22.90 -7.79 -6.26
CA GLU A 93 24.29 -8.26 -6.26
C GLU A 93 25.10 -7.59 -5.15
N ASN A 94 24.89 -6.29 -4.95
CA ASN A 94 25.67 -5.45 -4.04
C ASN A 94 25.16 -5.42 -2.58
N THR A 95 23.97 -5.94 -2.33
CA THR A 95 23.39 -6.05 -0.97
C THR A 95 24.09 -7.16 -0.20
N THR A 96 24.63 -6.85 0.98
CA THR A 96 25.20 -7.84 1.91
C THR A 96 24.76 -7.54 3.33
N ILE A 97 24.22 -8.55 4.01
CA ILE A 97 23.86 -8.50 5.42
C ILE A 97 24.86 -9.34 6.21
N PRO A 98 25.55 -8.75 7.19
CA PRO A 98 26.45 -9.48 8.07
C PRO A 98 25.74 -10.63 8.79
N ASN A 99 26.42 -11.77 8.92
CA ASN A 99 25.97 -12.94 9.71
C ASN A 99 24.67 -13.62 9.24
N ILE A 100 24.18 -13.33 8.03
CA ILE A 100 22.99 -13.96 7.46
C ILE A 100 23.35 -14.66 6.15
N ASN A 101 23.03 -15.96 6.05
CA ASN A 101 23.09 -16.69 4.77
C ASN A 101 21.90 -16.28 3.90
N GLU A 102 22.15 -15.39 2.94
CA GLU A 102 21.13 -14.88 2.04
C GLU A 102 20.85 -15.83 0.88
N VAL A 103 19.57 -16.13 0.68
CA VAL A 103 19.09 -16.71 -0.59
C VAL A 103 18.49 -15.57 -1.39
N LYS A 104 19.13 -15.25 -2.52
CA LYS A 104 18.74 -14.12 -3.38
C LYS A 104 17.79 -14.58 -4.50
N GLU A 105 16.71 -15.23 -4.11
CA GLU A 105 15.67 -15.74 -5.03
C GLU A 105 14.29 -15.30 -4.56
N ASN A 106 13.38 -15.11 -5.53
CA ASN A 106 12.00 -14.67 -5.32
C ASN A 106 11.83 -13.39 -4.49
N MET A 107 12.80 -12.49 -4.59
CA MET A 107 12.76 -11.19 -3.92
C MET A 107 12.01 -10.17 -4.76
N THR A 108 11.59 -9.08 -4.12
CA THR A 108 10.84 -8.00 -4.78
C THR A 108 11.43 -6.62 -4.46
N MET A 109 12.73 -6.45 -4.69
CA MET A 109 13.40 -5.19 -4.39
C MET A 109 12.82 -4.05 -5.24
N GLY A 110 12.58 -2.89 -4.63
CA GLY A 110 11.94 -1.75 -5.31
C GLY A 110 10.42 -1.67 -5.12
N THR A 111 9.80 -2.54 -4.30
CA THR A 111 8.40 -2.32 -3.86
C THR A 111 8.24 -1.11 -2.95
N THR A 112 9.29 -0.72 -2.24
CA THR A 112 9.27 0.39 -1.28
C THR A 112 10.51 1.24 -1.50
N LEU A 113 10.30 2.54 -1.75
CA LEU A 113 11.34 3.53 -1.98
C LEU A 113 11.01 4.78 -1.16
N VAL A 114 11.97 5.25 -0.36
CA VAL A 114 11.81 6.47 0.44
C VAL A 114 13.14 7.21 0.52
N VAL A 115 13.12 8.54 0.40
CA VAL A 115 14.32 9.37 0.52
C VAL A 115 14.65 9.64 2.00
N ASN A 116 15.94 9.68 2.33
CA ASN A 116 16.39 10.01 3.68
C ASN A 116 16.07 11.48 3.99
N PRO A 117 15.66 11.84 5.22
CA PRO A 117 15.25 13.22 5.57
C PRO A 117 16.34 14.27 5.35
N ASP A 118 17.60 13.87 5.41
CA ASP A 118 18.78 14.72 5.25
C ASP A 118 19.27 14.80 3.80
N GLY A 119 18.60 14.13 2.85
CA GLY A 119 19.03 14.04 1.46
C GLY A 119 20.32 13.25 1.23
N SER A 120 20.83 12.56 2.26
CA SER A 120 22.06 11.75 2.18
C SER A 120 21.95 10.56 1.22
N GLY A 121 20.74 10.21 0.81
CA GLY A 121 20.44 8.97 0.12
C GLY A 121 18.97 8.59 0.14
N PHE A 122 18.71 7.29 -0.06
CA PHE A 122 17.38 6.70 -0.04
C PHE A 122 17.42 5.26 0.49
N LEU A 123 16.28 4.82 1.01
CA LEU A 123 16.05 3.46 1.50
C LEU A 123 15.25 2.65 0.48
N VAL A 124 15.70 1.44 0.22
CA VAL A 124 15.02 0.46 -0.66
C VAL A 124 14.61 -0.76 0.14
N GLY A 125 13.32 -1.07 0.16
CA GLY A 125 12.76 -2.28 0.77
C GLY A 125 12.78 -3.50 -0.15
N LYS A 126 12.78 -4.69 0.46
CA LYS A 126 12.77 -6.02 -0.17
C LYS A 126 11.98 -7.00 0.70
N PHE A 127 11.27 -7.94 0.08
CA PHE A 127 10.91 -9.22 0.71
C PHE A 127 11.91 -10.31 0.34
N ALA A 128 12.38 -11.10 1.30
CA ALA A 128 13.34 -12.19 1.14
C ALA A 128 12.72 -13.50 1.61
N LEU A 129 12.76 -14.53 0.77
CA LEU A 129 12.35 -15.88 1.16
C LEU A 129 13.59 -16.65 1.65
N ARG A 130 13.57 -17.18 2.88
CA ARG A 130 14.65 -18.03 3.40
C ARG A 130 14.32 -19.50 3.15
N SER A 131 15.17 -20.20 2.40
CA SER A 131 14.85 -21.51 1.81
C SER A 131 14.89 -22.72 2.74
N LEU A 132 15.40 -22.62 3.98
CA LEU A 132 15.35 -23.77 4.89
C LEU A 132 13.97 -23.99 5.51
N TYR A 133 13.16 -22.93 5.69
CA TYR A 133 11.89 -22.99 6.43
C TYR A 133 10.76 -22.13 5.81
N GLN A 134 10.92 -21.62 4.58
CA GLN A 134 9.96 -20.76 3.88
C GLN A 134 9.55 -19.46 4.64
N TYR A 135 10.40 -18.93 5.51
CA TYR A 135 10.12 -17.64 6.17
C TYR A 135 10.32 -16.46 5.23
N ILE A 136 9.37 -15.52 5.23
CA ILE A 136 9.42 -14.27 4.45
C ILE A 136 9.73 -13.11 5.40
N THR A 137 10.98 -12.68 5.41
CA THR A 137 11.42 -11.51 6.17
C THR A 137 11.72 -10.34 5.24
N GLY A 138 11.78 -9.14 5.81
CA GLY A 138 12.03 -7.94 5.06
C GLY A 138 13.45 -7.42 5.27
N ILE A 139 14.04 -6.89 4.20
CA ILE A 139 15.37 -6.30 4.19
C ILE A 139 15.25 -4.91 3.61
N CYS A 140 15.91 -3.93 4.22
CA CYS A 140 16.06 -2.60 3.64
C CYS A 140 17.53 -2.33 3.34
N SER A 141 17.82 -1.63 2.25
CA SER A 141 19.17 -1.17 1.93
C SER A 141 19.20 0.35 1.88
N ASN A 142 20.13 0.95 2.62
CA ASN A 142 20.40 2.37 2.56
C ASN A 142 21.40 2.64 1.45
N VAL A 143 21.05 3.55 0.57
CA VAL A 143 21.82 3.90 -0.62
C VAL A 143 22.18 5.37 -0.53
N SER A 144 23.47 5.68 -0.63
CA SER A 144 23.96 7.06 -0.62
C SER A 144 23.53 7.86 -1.85
N SER A 145 23.63 9.19 -1.75
CA SER A 145 23.43 10.12 -2.87
C SER A 145 24.37 9.87 -4.06
N SER A 146 25.52 9.24 -3.84
CA SER A 146 26.44 8.79 -4.89
C SER A 146 26.08 7.42 -5.50
N PHE A 147 24.88 6.92 -5.23
CA PHE A 147 24.39 5.65 -5.75
C PHE A 147 25.26 4.45 -5.32
N LYS A 148 25.74 4.47 -4.07
CA LYS A 148 26.42 3.33 -3.45
C LYS A 148 25.63 2.80 -2.26
N VAL A 149 25.47 1.47 -2.19
CA VAL A 149 24.89 0.80 -1.03
C VAL A 149 25.81 1.04 0.17
N LEU A 150 25.28 1.68 1.21
CA LEU A 150 26.01 2.01 2.43
C LEU A 150 25.95 0.84 3.42
N ASN A 151 24.74 0.38 3.70
CA ASN A 151 24.46 -0.75 4.56
C ASN A 151 23.10 -1.36 4.23
N SER A 152 22.93 -2.62 4.62
CA SER A 152 21.66 -3.33 4.54
C SER A 152 21.23 -3.75 5.93
N ILE A 153 19.97 -3.51 6.25
CA ILE A 153 19.36 -3.76 7.55
C ILE A 153 18.26 -4.82 7.40
N ALA A 154 18.21 -5.73 8.36
CA ALA A 154 17.19 -6.75 8.47
C ALA A 154 16.70 -6.77 9.93
N PRO A 155 15.96 -5.73 10.36
CA PRO A 155 15.77 -5.42 11.78
C PRO A 155 14.94 -6.47 12.53
N THR A 156 14.21 -7.32 11.81
CA THR A 156 13.36 -8.37 12.38
C THR A 156 13.90 -9.77 12.15
N VAL A 157 15.06 -9.91 11.50
CA VAL A 157 15.71 -11.21 11.36
C VAL A 157 16.28 -11.61 12.70
N GLN A 158 15.59 -12.53 13.37
CA GLN A 158 16.15 -13.24 14.50
C GLN A 158 17.12 -14.31 13.98
N GLU A 159 18.32 -14.37 14.54
CA GLU A 159 19.15 -15.57 14.40
C GLU A 159 18.37 -16.73 15.01
N CYS A 160 17.94 -17.71 14.20
CA CYS A 160 17.36 -18.96 14.70
C CYS A 160 18.38 -19.61 15.64
N LYS A 161 18.22 -19.40 16.94
CA LYS A 161 19.03 -19.98 18.02
C LYS A 161 18.15 -20.78 18.96
N GLN A 162 17.29 -21.62 18.43
CA GLN A 162 16.69 -22.66 19.24
C GLN A 162 17.31 -24.00 18.86
N ASP A 163 18.26 -24.38 19.70
CA ASP A 163 18.72 -25.75 19.77
C ASP A 163 17.52 -26.63 20.16
N MET A 164 17.33 -27.76 19.48
CA MET A 164 16.27 -28.72 19.79
C MET A 164 16.78 -30.15 19.83
N ASP A 165 16.28 -30.92 20.80
CA ASP A 165 16.56 -32.34 20.91
C ASP A 165 15.28 -33.11 20.54
N ILE A 166 15.33 -33.82 19.42
CA ILE A 166 14.19 -34.53 18.85
C ILE A 166 14.42 -36.04 19.04
N VAL A 167 13.49 -36.73 19.70
CA VAL A 167 13.50 -38.19 19.82
C VAL A 167 12.28 -38.78 19.13
N ILE A 168 12.50 -39.62 18.13
CA ILE A 168 11.43 -40.31 17.43
C ILE A 168 11.22 -41.67 18.09
N VAL A 169 9.99 -41.95 18.54
CA VAL A 169 9.56 -43.21 19.17
C VAL A 169 8.74 -43.98 18.14
N LEU A 170 9.35 -45.03 17.59
CA LEU A 170 8.82 -45.78 16.45
C LEU A 170 8.30 -47.15 16.88
N ASP A 171 7.04 -47.41 16.56
CA ASP A 171 6.49 -48.76 16.57
C ASP A 171 7.17 -49.60 15.49
N GLY A 172 7.89 -50.63 15.92
CA GLY A 172 8.55 -51.61 15.08
C GLY A 172 7.92 -52.99 15.18
N SER A 173 6.71 -53.11 15.75
CA SER A 173 5.98 -54.37 15.88
C SER A 173 5.55 -54.93 14.51
N ASN A 174 5.10 -56.19 14.49
CA ASN A 174 4.73 -56.89 13.26
C ASN A 174 3.43 -56.39 12.61
N SER A 175 2.63 -55.55 13.29
CA SER A 175 1.42 -54.95 12.70
C SER A 175 1.77 -53.94 11.61
N ILE A 176 2.87 -53.21 11.79
CA ILE A 176 3.42 -52.28 10.80
C ILE A 176 3.91 -53.08 9.60
N TYR A 177 3.15 -53.05 8.51
CA TYR A 177 3.51 -53.75 7.28
C TYR A 177 2.91 -53.05 6.06
N PRO A 178 3.71 -52.74 5.02
CA PRO A 178 5.15 -52.97 4.90
C PRO A 178 6.01 -51.97 5.71
N TRP A 179 7.25 -52.33 6.04
CA TRP A 179 8.17 -51.45 6.81
C TRP A 179 8.77 -50.29 5.99
N HIS A 180 8.94 -50.49 4.68
CA HIS A 180 9.61 -49.51 3.80
C HIS A 180 9.04 -48.07 3.89
N PRO A 181 7.71 -47.84 3.92
CA PRO A 181 7.16 -46.50 4.07
C PRO A 181 7.56 -45.78 5.39
N ILE A 182 7.84 -46.52 6.47
CA ILE A 182 8.35 -45.92 7.72
C ILE A 182 9.75 -45.35 7.49
N THR A 183 10.64 -46.13 6.86
CA THR A 183 11.99 -45.65 6.54
C THR A 183 11.97 -44.48 5.55
N GLU A 184 11.05 -44.49 4.58
CA GLU A 184 10.88 -43.38 3.65
C GLU A 184 10.38 -42.10 4.35
N PHE A 185 9.39 -42.24 5.24
CA PHE A 185 8.91 -41.15 6.10
C PHE A 185 10.06 -40.56 6.94
N LEU A 186 10.85 -41.40 7.60
CA LEU A 186 12.01 -40.94 8.39
C LEU A 186 13.00 -40.17 7.52
N VAL A 187 13.39 -40.69 6.36
CA VAL A 187 14.36 -40.01 5.48
C VAL A 187 13.82 -38.66 5.03
N LYS A 188 12.56 -38.59 4.58
CA LYS A 188 11.94 -37.32 4.14
C LYS A 188 11.78 -36.32 5.28
N PHE A 189 11.35 -36.79 6.45
CA PHE A 189 11.22 -35.94 7.64
C PHE A 189 12.56 -35.40 8.10
N LEU A 190 13.56 -36.27 8.26
CA LEU A 190 14.91 -35.91 8.71
C LEU A 190 15.66 -35.05 7.68
N GLN A 191 15.31 -35.12 6.40
CA GLN A 191 15.93 -34.30 5.34
C GLN A 191 15.69 -32.80 5.56
N SER A 192 14.57 -32.45 6.21
CA SER A 192 14.25 -31.07 6.59
C SER A 192 15.00 -30.59 7.84
N ILE A 193 15.68 -31.48 8.57
CA ILE A 193 16.35 -31.18 9.85
C ILE A 193 17.84 -30.92 9.65
N LYS A 194 18.30 -29.75 10.08
CA LYS A 194 19.73 -29.40 10.07
C LYS A 194 20.41 -29.85 11.37
N ILE A 195 21.26 -30.88 11.27
CA ILE A 195 22.06 -31.37 12.40
C ILE A 195 23.13 -30.34 12.79
N GLY A 196 23.21 -30.05 14.08
CA GLY A 196 23.97 -28.94 14.67
C GLY A 196 23.08 -28.20 15.68
N PRO A 197 22.23 -27.27 15.25
CA PRO A 197 21.16 -26.72 16.08
C PRO A 197 20.22 -27.82 16.59
N ALA A 198 19.82 -28.75 15.73
CA ALA A 198 19.02 -29.91 16.11
C ALA A 198 19.91 -31.15 16.37
N ARG A 199 19.48 -31.98 17.32
CA ARG A 199 19.99 -33.34 17.57
C ARG A 199 18.84 -34.32 17.46
N VAL A 200 19.09 -35.48 16.85
CA VAL A 200 18.06 -36.49 16.61
C VAL A 200 18.44 -37.83 17.22
N GLY A 201 17.54 -38.39 18.02
CA GLY A 201 17.59 -39.75 18.54
C GLY A 201 16.40 -40.56 18.06
N ILE A 202 16.54 -41.88 18.02
CA ILE A 202 15.46 -42.78 17.62
C ILE A 202 15.39 -43.93 18.62
N VAL A 203 14.21 -44.17 19.17
CA VAL A 203 13.86 -45.32 20.00
C VAL A 203 12.84 -46.14 19.23
N SER A 204 13.07 -47.45 19.11
CA SER A 204 12.11 -48.36 18.47
C SER A 204 11.64 -49.42 19.47
N TYR A 205 10.35 -49.74 19.43
CA TYR A 205 9.71 -50.67 20.35
C TYR A 205 8.86 -51.73 19.63
N GLY A 206 8.62 -52.85 20.30
CA GLY A 206 7.78 -53.97 19.88
C GLY A 206 7.47 -54.83 21.10
N ASP A 207 7.96 -56.08 21.13
CA ASP A 207 7.92 -56.91 22.35
C ASP A 207 8.86 -56.38 23.45
N ASP A 208 9.94 -55.68 23.06
CA ASP A 208 10.89 -54.98 23.91
C ASP A 208 11.22 -53.59 23.31
N VAL A 209 11.97 -52.76 24.04
CA VAL A 209 12.31 -51.38 23.64
C VAL A 209 13.82 -51.23 23.49
N GLY A 210 14.29 -50.50 22.48
CA GLY A 210 15.72 -50.20 22.34
C GLY A 210 16.02 -48.93 21.55
N HIS A 211 17.21 -48.38 21.81
CA HIS A 211 17.73 -47.19 21.13
C HIS A 211 18.32 -47.60 19.79
N VAL A 212 17.84 -46.99 18.71
CA VAL A 212 18.41 -47.09 17.36
C VAL A 212 19.49 -46.04 17.19
N PHE A 213 19.18 -44.77 17.51
CA PHE A 213 20.12 -43.66 17.47
C PHE A 213 20.16 -42.87 18.78
N ASN A 214 21.37 -42.44 19.18
CA ASN A 214 21.56 -41.48 20.27
C ASN A 214 21.58 -40.04 19.72
N LEU A 215 21.17 -39.06 20.53
CA LEU A 215 21.11 -37.64 20.13
C LEU A 215 22.47 -37.08 19.69
N SER A 216 23.58 -37.56 20.28
CA SER A 216 24.94 -37.12 19.93
C SER A 216 25.62 -37.94 18.83
N GLN A 217 24.92 -38.87 18.18
CA GLN A 217 25.55 -39.83 17.28
C GLN A 217 26.04 -39.21 15.96
N PHE A 218 25.33 -38.21 15.44
CA PHE A 218 25.61 -37.62 14.12
C PHE A 218 26.01 -36.15 14.24
N SER A 219 26.93 -35.73 13.36
CA SER A 219 27.44 -34.35 13.29
C SER A 219 26.93 -33.57 12.07
N ASN A 220 26.30 -34.25 11.11
CA ASN A 220 25.75 -33.65 9.90
C ASN A 220 24.51 -34.44 9.42
N THR A 221 23.64 -33.78 8.65
CA THR A 221 22.38 -34.37 8.17
C THR A 221 22.60 -35.49 7.16
N LYS A 222 23.66 -35.44 6.35
CA LYS A 222 23.89 -36.44 5.30
C LYS A 222 24.10 -37.83 5.89
N ASP A 223 24.97 -37.95 6.90
CA ASP A 223 25.28 -39.24 7.54
C ASP A 223 24.05 -39.80 8.28
N LEU A 224 23.25 -38.93 8.91
CA LEU A 224 21.98 -39.32 9.54
C LEU A 224 21.02 -39.96 8.52
N LEU A 225 20.86 -39.35 7.34
CA LEU A 225 19.95 -39.86 6.31
C LEU A 225 20.40 -41.20 5.74
N GLU A 226 21.70 -41.37 5.51
CA GLU A 226 22.26 -42.63 5.00
C GLU A 226 22.04 -43.80 5.97
N GLU A 227 22.11 -43.55 7.29
CA GLU A 227 21.85 -44.57 8.30
C GLU A 227 20.36 -44.75 8.59
N ALA A 228 19.55 -43.68 8.56
CA ALA A 228 18.11 -43.76 8.76
C ALA A 228 17.42 -44.63 7.70
N ALA A 229 17.90 -44.60 6.45
CA ALA A 229 17.39 -45.42 5.35
C ALA A 229 17.61 -46.94 5.57
N LYS A 230 18.51 -47.35 6.47
CA LYS A 230 18.90 -48.75 6.71
C LYS A 230 18.29 -49.33 7.98
N ILE A 231 17.45 -48.59 8.70
CA ILE A 231 16.88 -49.04 9.98
C ILE A 231 16.01 -50.28 9.75
N PRO A 232 16.34 -51.45 10.34
CA PRO A 232 15.51 -52.63 10.22
C PRO A 232 14.27 -52.54 11.12
N GLN A 233 13.19 -53.22 10.73
CA GLN A 233 12.03 -53.41 11.59
C GLN A 233 12.44 -54.22 12.83
N ARG A 234 12.02 -53.77 14.02
CA ARG A 234 12.35 -54.46 15.27
C ARG A 234 11.72 -55.85 15.37
N THR A 235 10.51 -55.99 14.82
CA THR A 235 9.64 -57.16 14.91
C THR A 235 9.13 -57.43 16.33
N GLY A 236 7.99 -58.12 16.44
CA GLY A 236 7.38 -58.46 17.72
C GLY A 236 5.87 -58.58 17.63
N TYR A 237 5.26 -59.36 18.54
CA TYR A 237 3.82 -59.59 18.55
C TYR A 237 3.03 -58.60 19.42
N LYS A 238 3.73 -57.79 20.22
CA LYS A 238 3.14 -56.76 21.08
C LYS A 238 3.58 -55.36 20.66
N THR A 239 2.78 -54.40 21.09
CA THR A 239 2.98 -52.96 20.88
C THR A 239 3.07 -52.29 22.26
N MET A 240 4.28 -52.17 22.79
CA MET A 240 4.57 -51.62 24.13
C MET A 240 4.79 -50.09 24.08
N THR A 241 3.76 -49.33 23.68
CA THR A 241 3.86 -47.89 23.44
C THR A 241 4.19 -47.09 24.70
N ALA A 242 3.59 -47.43 25.85
CA ALA A 242 3.89 -46.74 27.10
C ALA A 242 5.36 -46.95 27.53
N GLY A 243 5.88 -48.18 27.35
CA GLY A 243 7.29 -48.51 27.54
C GLY A 243 8.23 -47.76 26.60
N GLY A 244 7.86 -47.63 25.32
CA GLY A 244 8.59 -46.85 24.32
C GLY A 244 8.75 -45.38 24.71
N ILE A 245 7.64 -44.75 25.10
CA ILE A 245 7.60 -43.34 25.54
C ILE A 245 8.40 -43.15 26.84
N ASP A 246 8.24 -44.03 27.82
CA ASP A 246 8.95 -43.91 29.10
C ASP A 246 10.47 -44.13 28.94
N THR A 247 10.88 -45.02 28.04
CA THR A 247 12.30 -45.23 27.71
C THR A 247 12.89 -44.01 27.02
N ALA A 248 12.17 -43.40 26.07
CA ALA A 248 12.61 -42.16 25.44
C ALA A 248 12.76 -41.02 26.48
N ARG A 249 11.79 -40.89 27.41
CA ARG A 249 11.83 -39.92 28.50
C ARG A 249 12.99 -40.13 29.47
N LYS A 250 13.17 -41.35 29.98
CA LYS A 250 14.15 -41.67 31.04
C LYS A 250 15.56 -41.84 30.53
N GLU A 251 15.72 -42.32 29.29
CA GLU A 251 17.03 -42.71 28.77
C GLU A 251 17.46 -41.85 27.57
N ALA A 252 16.60 -41.64 26.56
CA ALA A 252 17.02 -40.95 25.34
C ALA A 252 17.28 -39.46 25.58
N PHE A 253 16.47 -38.80 26.41
CA PHE A 253 16.63 -37.39 26.80
C PHE A 253 17.65 -37.17 27.95
N THR A 254 18.65 -38.05 28.08
CA THR A 254 19.72 -37.91 29.07
C THR A 254 20.98 -37.29 28.47
N VAL A 255 21.76 -36.61 29.31
CA VAL A 255 23.04 -36.00 28.90
C VAL A 255 24.02 -37.06 28.39
N GLU A 256 24.00 -38.26 28.98
CA GLU A 256 24.83 -39.40 28.58
C GLU A 256 24.56 -39.86 27.15
N ARG A 257 23.31 -39.73 26.68
CA ARG A 257 22.90 -40.04 25.29
C ARG A 257 22.86 -38.83 24.38
N GLY A 258 23.38 -37.69 24.84
CA GLY A 258 23.58 -36.50 24.02
C GLY A 258 22.52 -35.42 24.13
N ALA A 259 21.58 -35.51 25.08
CA ALA A 259 20.63 -34.44 25.34
C ALA A 259 21.32 -33.23 25.98
N ARG A 260 20.87 -32.03 25.61
CA ARG A 260 21.43 -30.76 26.07
C ARG A 260 20.59 -30.19 27.21
N PRO A 261 21.21 -29.75 28.32
CA PRO A 261 20.48 -29.08 29.41
C PRO A 261 19.83 -27.77 28.93
N GLY A 262 18.57 -27.54 29.29
CA GLY A 262 17.84 -26.31 28.96
C GLY A 262 17.37 -26.18 27.51
N VAL A 263 17.60 -27.20 26.68
CA VAL A 263 17.12 -27.28 25.30
C VAL A 263 15.71 -27.89 25.24
N LYS A 264 14.88 -27.39 24.33
CA LYS A 264 13.51 -27.90 24.13
C LYS A 264 13.57 -29.36 23.68
N LYS A 265 12.80 -30.21 24.37
CA LYS A 265 12.67 -31.64 24.11
C LYS A 265 11.41 -31.91 23.31
N VAL A 266 11.56 -32.52 22.15
CA VAL A 266 10.45 -32.87 21.26
C VAL A 266 10.45 -34.38 21.02
N MET A 267 9.30 -35.01 21.26
CA MET A 267 9.09 -36.43 21.03
C MET A 267 8.07 -36.64 19.91
N VAL A 268 8.42 -37.45 18.92
CA VAL A 268 7.52 -37.81 17.81
C VAL A 268 7.19 -39.29 17.92
N ILE A 269 5.94 -39.63 18.21
CA ILE A 269 5.46 -41.01 18.41
C ILE A 269 4.73 -41.45 17.14
N VAL A 270 5.12 -42.59 16.55
CA VAL A 270 4.47 -43.18 15.37
C VAL A 270 4.07 -44.61 15.68
N THR A 271 2.78 -44.93 15.56
CA THR A 271 2.21 -46.23 15.97
C THR A 271 0.97 -46.60 15.15
N ASP A 272 0.75 -47.91 14.89
CA ASP A 272 -0.41 -48.41 14.13
C ASP A 272 -1.37 -49.31 14.92
N GLY A 273 -1.00 -49.67 16.16
CA GLY A 273 -1.77 -50.55 17.02
C GLY A 273 -2.07 -49.96 18.40
N GLU A 274 -3.15 -50.44 19.01
CA GLU A 274 -3.46 -50.22 20.43
C GLU A 274 -2.32 -50.73 21.33
N SER A 275 -1.99 -49.93 22.34
CA SER A 275 -0.93 -50.21 23.30
C SER A 275 -1.29 -51.42 24.16
N HIS A 276 -0.42 -52.44 24.20
CA HIS A 276 -0.62 -53.62 25.07
C HIS A 276 -0.36 -53.30 26.56
N ASP A 277 0.25 -52.15 26.82
CA ASP A 277 0.53 -51.53 28.11
C ASP A 277 -0.24 -50.20 28.31
N HIS A 278 -1.42 -50.07 27.69
CA HIS A 278 -2.25 -48.85 27.74
C HIS A 278 -2.56 -48.35 29.17
N TYR A 279 -2.57 -49.24 30.16
CA TYR A 279 -2.85 -48.90 31.57
C TYR A 279 -1.78 -48.00 32.19
N ASP A 280 -0.54 -48.04 31.69
CA ASP A 280 0.56 -47.18 32.15
C ASP A 280 0.68 -45.87 31.35
N LEU A 281 0.00 -45.78 30.20
CA LEU A 281 0.14 -44.66 29.25
C LEU A 281 -0.16 -43.31 29.91
N LYS A 282 -1.26 -43.19 30.66
CA LYS A 282 -1.63 -41.96 31.37
C LYS A 282 -0.54 -41.50 32.34
N LYS A 283 0.02 -42.43 33.12
CA LYS A 283 1.07 -42.15 34.09
C LYS A 283 2.35 -41.67 33.41
N VAL A 284 2.69 -42.26 32.26
CA VAL A 284 3.88 -41.87 31.48
C VAL A 284 3.68 -40.49 30.86
N ILE A 285 2.52 -40.20 30.27
CA ILE A 285 2.18 -38.89 29.70
C ILE A 285 2.26 -37.79 30.78
N ASP A 286 1.66 -38.01 31.95
CA ASP A 286 1.70 -37.07 33.08
C ASP A 286 3.15 -36.79 33.53
N GLN A 287 4.07 -37.73 33.35
CA GLN A 287 5.49 -37.55 33.64
C GLN A 287 6.23 -36.81 32.52
N CYS A 288 5.90 -37.09 31.24
CA CYS A 288 6.43 -36.31 30.11
C CYS A 288 6.06 -34.82 30.22
N GLU A 289 4.83 -34.51 30.65
CA GLU A 289 4.39 -33.13 30.90
C GLU A 289 5.22 -32.45 32.00
N LYS A 290 5.47 -33.15 33.11
CA LYS A 290 6.33 -32.64 34.19
C LYS A 290 7.78 -32.41 33.74
N ASP A 291 8.27 -33.24 32.83
CA ASP A 291 9.61 -33.16 32.28
C ASP A 291 9.72 -32.14 31.11
N GLY A 292 8.63 -31.46 30.77
CA GLY A 292 8.57 -30.43 29.74
C GLY A 292 8.79 -30.96 28.32
N ILE A 293 8.39 -32.21 28.05
CA ILE A 293 8.57 -32.85 26.74
C ILE A 293 7.34 -32.59 25.88
N GLU A 294 7.54 -31.90 24.76
CA GLU A 294 6.53 -31.70 23.74
C GLU A 294 6.34 -32.99 22.93
N ARG A 295 5.09 -33.44 22.75
CA ARG A 295 4.80 -34.75 22.15
C ARG A 295 3.87 -34.61 20.95
N PHE A 296 4.34 -35.07 19.80
CA PHE A 296 3.57 -35.23 18.58
C PHE A 296 3.22 -36.70 18.40
N ALA A 297 1.95 -37.02 18.17
CA ALA A 297 1.49 -38.40 18.02
C ALA A 297 0.90 -38.63 16.61
N VAL A 298 1.36 -39.69 15.95
CA VAL A 298 0.96 -40.07 14.60
C VAL A 298 0.30 -41.46 14.67
N ALA A 299 -1.00 -41.51 14.41
CA ALA A 299 -1.78 -42.74 14.33
C ALA A 299 -1.81 -43.25 12.88
N VAL A 300 -1.37 -44.49 12.66
CA VAL A 300 -1.36 -45.14 11.34
C VAL A 300 -2.48 -46.18 11.27
N LEU A 301 -3.42 -46.04 10.34
CA LEU A 301 -4.60 -46.92 10.27
C LEU A 301 -4.41 -48.15 9.37
N GLY A 302 -3.17 -48.45 8.96
CA GLY A 302 -2.84 -49.53 8.03
C GLY A 302 -3.34 -50.90 8.50
N ASP A 303 -3.01 -51.30 9.73
CA ASP A 303 -3.46 -52.57 10.31
C ASP A 303 -4.98 -52.67 10.41
N TYR A 304 -5.62 -51.61 10.91
CA TYR A 304 -7.08 -51.56 11.09
C TYR A 304 -7.82 -51.72 9.75
N ASN A 305 -7.31 -51.09 8.69
CA ASN A 305 -7.85 -51.20 7.34
C ASN A 305 -7.63 -52.62 6.76
N ARG A 306 -6.44 -53.21 6.94
CA ARG A 306 -6.14 -54.58 6.48
C ARG A 306 -6.98 -55.64 7.17
N GLN A 307 -7.29 -55.45 8.45
CA GLN A 307 -8.08 -56.38 9.26
C GLN A 307 -9.60 -56.14 9.18
N ASN A 308 -10.07 -55.14 8.41
CA ASN A 308 -11.48 -54.74 8.33
C ASN A 308 -12.13 -54.53 9.71
N LYS A 309 -11.40 -53.87 10.64
CA LYS A 309 -11.91 -53.59 11.99
C LYS A 309 -13.09 -52.62 11.95
N SER A 310 -13.95 -52.68 12.96
CA SER A 310 -15.14 -51.84 13.05
C SER A 310 -14.78 -50.36 13.26
N THR A 311 -15.67 -49.46 12.84
CA THR A 311 -15.50 -48.02 13.01
C THR A 311 -15.35 -47.60 14.48
N GLU A 312 -15.95 -48.34 15.41
CA GLU A 312 -15.85 -48.07 16.84
C GLU A 312 -14.47 -48.45 17.41
N GLU A 313 -13.85 -49.54 16.93
CA GLU A 313 -12.47 -49.89 17.27
C GLU A 313 -11.48 -48.87 16.72
N MET A 314 -11.69 -48.39 15.48
CA MET A 314 -10.86 -47.33 14.90
C MET A 314 -10.92 -46.03 15.69
N LYS A 315 -12.12 -45.61 16.13
CA LYS A 315 -12.27 -44.40 16.96
C LYS A 315 -11.58 -44.54 18.32
N LYS A 316 -11.68 -45.72 18.93
CA LYS A 316 -11.03 -46.00 20.22
C LYS A 316 -9.50 -45.88 20.11
N PHE A 317 -8.92 -46.46 19.06
CA PHE A 317 -7.49 -46.33 18.78
C PHE A 317 -7.07 -44.88 18.54
N ILE A 318 -7.79 -44.15 17.68
CA ILE A 318 -7.53 -42.74 17.41
C ILE A 318 -7.54 -41.93 18.71
N ALA A 319 -8.54 -42.13 19.56
CA ALA A 319 -8.65 -41.43 20.85
C ALA A 319 -7.50 -41.78 21.82
N GLU A 320 -7.02 -43.03 21.80
CA GLU A 320 -5.84 -43.44 22.59
C GLU A 320 -4.59 -42.67 22.13
N ILE A 321 -4.31 -42.64 20.83
CA ILE A 321 -3.11 -41.94 20.31
C ILE A 321 -3.24 -40.43 20.43
N GLU A 322 -4.43 -39.88 20.22
CA GLU A 322 -4.72 -38.47 20.47
C GLU A 322 -4.45 -38.09 21.93
N SER A 323 -4.73 -38.99 22.89
CA SER A 323 -4.43 -38.73 24.30
C SER A 323 -2.94 -38.58 24.61
N ILE A 324 -2.04 -39.18 23.80
CA ILE A 324 -0.58 -39.11 23.94
C ILE A 324 -0.03 -37.73 23.56
N ALA A 325 -0.62 -37.11 22.53
CA ALA A 325 -0.20 -35.81 22.01
C ALA A 325 -0.27 -34.69 23.06
N SER A 326 0.52 -33.64 22.90
CA SER A 326 0.45 -32.43 23.75
C SER A 326 -0.72 -31.53 23.35
N GLU A 327 -1.08 -30.55 24.20
CA GLU A 327 -2.12 -29.56 23.86
C GLU A 327 -1.51 -28.38 23.08
N PRO A 328 -2.23 -27.79 22.09
CA PRO A 328 -3.54 -28.20 21.60
C PRO A 328 -3.46 -29.44 20.67
N LYS A 329 -4.43 -30.36 20.80
CA LYS A 329 -4.47 -31.61 20.00
C LYS A 329 -4.40 -31.39 18.48
N ASN A 330 -5.08 -30.36 17.97
CA ASN A 330 -5.11 -30.05 16.53
C ASN A 330 -3.72 -29.77 15.91
N ASP A 331 -2.74 -29.38 16.72
CA ASP A 331 -1.37 -29.12 16.25
C ASP A 331 -0.41 -30.31 16.49
N HIS A 332 -0.75 -31.21 17.41
CA HIS A 332 0.14 -32.27 17.90
C HIS A 332 -0.31 -33.70 17.54
N PHE A 333 -1.53 -33.87 17.04
CA PHE A 333 -2.06 -35.17 16.65
C PHE A 333 -2.29 -35.24 15.14
N PHE A 334 -1.82 -36.32 14.53
CA PHE A 334 -1.99 -36.61 13.11
C PHE A 334 -2.49 -38.04 12.96
N ASN A 335 -3.46 -38.25 12.07
CA ASN A 335 -3.90 -39.58 11.68
C ASN A 335 -3.69 -39.77 10.18
N VAL A 336 -3.19 -40.94 9.80
CA VAL A 336 -2.95 -41.31 8.39
C VAL A 336 -3.70 -42.58 8.05
N ALA A 337 -4.14 -42.68 6.80
CA ALA A 337 -4.94 -43.82 6.33
C ALA A 337 -4.13 -45.13 6.34
N ASP A 338 -2.85 -45.09 6.00
CA ASP A 338 -1.95 -46.24 5.97
C ASP A 338 -0.48 -45.79 6.06
N GLU A 339 0.45 -46.75 6.06
CA GLU A 339 1.88 -46.50 6.15
C GLU A 339 2.41 -45.67 4.98
N THR A 340 1.82 -45.80 3.78
CA THR A 340 2.26 -45.04 2.58
C THR A 340 1.87 -43.57 2.65
N ALA A 341 0.77 -43.25 3.34
CA ALA A 341 0.30 -41.89 3.54
C ALA A 341 1.16 -41.08 4.54
N LEU A 342 2.07 -41.70 5.29
CA LEU A 342 2.96 -41.01 6.24
C LEU A 342 3.81 -39.91 5.57
N VAL A 343 4.22 -40.13 4.32
CA VAL A 343 4.97 -39.14 3.56
C VAL A 343 4.19 -37.83 3.36
N THR A 344 2.85 -37.89 3.33
CA THR A 344 2.00 -36.71 3.10
C THR A 344 1.94 -35.76 4.29
N ILE A 345 2.22 -36.26 5.51
CA ILE A 345 2.19 -35.45 6.73
C ILE A 345 3.55 -34.84 7.07
N VAL A 346 4.62 -35.17 6.34
CA VAL A 346 5.98 -34.70 6.64
C VAL A 346 6.06 -33.17 6.70
N ASP A 347 5.51 -32.49 5.70
CA ASP A 347 5.53 -31.02 5.64
C ASP A 347 4.71 -30.40 6.79
N ALA A 348 3.54 -30.98 7.07
CA ALA A 348 2.66 -30.52 8.14
C ALA A 348 3.30 -30.72 9.52
N LEU A 349 3.78 -31.92 9.81
CA LEU A 349 4.45 -32.26 11.07
C LEU A 349 5.74 -31.44 11.25
N GLY A 350 6.57 -31.34 10.22
CA GLY A 350 7.78 -30.50 10.23
C GLY A 350 7.44 -29.06 10.57
N SER A 351 6.47 -28.46 9.88
CA SER A 351 6.08 -27.06 10.12
C SER A 351 5.63 -26.80 11.57
N LYS A 352 4.91 -27.73 12.21
CA LYS A 352 4.46 -27.60 13.61
C LYS A 352 5.59 -27.77 14.61
N ILE A 353 6.53 -28.68 14.34
CA ILE A 353 7.72 -28.87 15.17
C ILE A 353 8.62 -27.63 15.09
N PHE A 354 8.82 -27.06 13.90
CA PHE A 354 9.66 -25.88 13.75
C PHE A 354 9.02 -24.59 14.28
N ALA A 355 7.69 -24.51 14.33
CA ALA A 355 7.00 -23.40 14.99
C ALA A 355 7.30 -23.32 16.50
N LEU A 356 7.76 -24.41 17.14
CA LEU A 356 8.25 -24.37 18.53
C LEU A 356 9.56 -23.59 18.69
N GLU A 357 10.34 -23.40 17.62
CA GLU A 357 11.59 -22.61 17.66
C GLU A 357 11.33 -21.09 17.82
N GLY A 358 10.11 -20.63 17.55
CA GLY A 358 9.76 -19.21 17.47
C GLY A 358 8.84 -18.70 18.58
N THR A 359 8.29 -19.57 19.44
CA THR A 359 7.29 -19.17 20.43
C THR A 359 7.82 -19.21 21.85
N SER A 360 7.58 -18.12 22.59
CA SER A 360 8.00 -18.00 24.00
C SER A 360 7.06 -18.72 24.98
N GLU A 361 5.81 -19.02 24.62
CA GLU A 361 4.85 -19.72 25.49
C GLU A 361 3.77 -20.52 24.72
N LYS A 362 3.58 -21.79 25.13
CA LYS A 362 2.36 -22.66 25.10
C LYS A 362 1.56 -22.87 23.80
N HIS A 363 1.90 -22.24 22.68
CA HIS A 363 1.18 -22.44 21.41
C HIS A 363 2.17 -22.68 20.26
N THR A 364 1.94 -23.75 19.49
CA THR A 364 2.81 -24.25 18.41
C THR A 364 2.43 -23.71 17.03
N SER A 365 1.57 -22.69 16.97
CA SER A 365 1.00 -22.20 15.71
C SER A 365 1.02 -20.68 15.54
N SER A 366 1.62 -19.92 16.46
CA SER A 366 1.73 -18.46 16.31
C SER A 366 3.11 -18.02 15.81
N PHE A 367 3.19 -17.30 14.69
CA PHE A 367 4.41 -16.63 14.24
C PHE A 367 4.56 -15.30 14.97
N GLU A 368 5.75 -15.01 15.52
CA GLU A 368 6.08 -13.71 16.10
C GLU A 368 6.62 -12.77 15.02
N MET A 369 7.85 -12.97 14.56
CA MET A 369 8.52 -12.06 13.61
C MET A 369 9.06 -12.74 12.35
N GLU A 370 8.90 -14.06 12.24
CA GLU A 370 9.43 -14.90 11.17
C GLU A 370 8.87 -14.49 9.80
N MET A 371 7.57 -14.16 9.77
CA MET A 371 6.85 -13.70 8.59
C MET A 371 6.68 -12.18 8.56
N SER A 372 7.44 -11.43 9.37
CA SER A 372 7.20 -10.00 9.63
C SER A 372 7.16 -9.11 8.40
N GLN A 373 7.90 -9.45 7.33
CA GLN A 373 8.01 -8.63 6.13
C GLN A 373 8.36 -7.15 6.43
N SER A 374 9.28 -6.90 7.36
CA SER A 374 9.64 -5.53 7.77
C SER A 374 10.18 -4.67 6.63
N GLY A 375 9.65 -3.46 6.47
CA GLY A 375 9.92 -2.63 5.31
C GLY A 375 8.93 -2.86 4.17
N PHE A 376 7.78 -3.46 4.47
CA PHE A 376 6.63 -3.52 3.56
C PHE A 376 6.21 -2.10 3.15
N SER A 377 6.14 -1.22 4.13
CA SER A 377 6.10 0.23 3.96
C SER A 377 7.25 0.85 4.73
N ALA A 378 7.63 2.07 4.35
CA ALA A 378 8.63 2.83 5.06
C ALA A 378 8.25 4.30 5.05
N HIS A 379 8.62 5.02 6.10
CA HIS A 379 8.50 6.46 6.17
C HIS A 379 9.63 7.03 6.99
N THR A 380 10.15 8.17 6.56
CA THR A 380 11.25 8.85 7.22
C THR A 380 10.76 10.15 7.86
N SER A 381 11.01 10.33 9.16
CA SER A 381 10.75 11.56 9.89
C SER A 381 12.06 12.15 10.43
N LYS A 382 12.00 13.34 11.02
CA LYS A 382 13.18 13.96 11.66
C LYS A 382 13.69 13.13 12.85
N GLU A 383 12.81 12.37 13.51
CA GLU A 383 13.18 11.52 14.65
C GLU A 383 13.78 10.17 14.26
N GLY A 384 13.51 9.68 13.03
CA GLY A 384 14.03 8.40 12.56
C GLY A 384 13.23 7.79 11.42
N VAL A 385 13.49 6.50 11.17
CA VAL A 385 12.84 5.71 10.14
C VAL A 385 11.78 4.80 10.78
N MET A 386 10.61 4.71 10.16
CA MET A 386 9.58 3.74 10.46
C MET A 386 9.52 2.69 9.35
N LEU A 387 9.41 1.43 9.72
CA LEU A 387 9.26 0.31 8.79
C LEU A 387 8.03 -0.51 9.16
N GLY A 388 7.07 -0.60 8.26
CA GLY A 388 5.90 -1.44 8.41
C GLY A 388 6.26 -2.93 8.35
N ALA A 389 5.70 -3.72 9.26
CA ALA A 389 5.93 -5.17 9.37
C ALA A 389 4.60 -5.91 9.48
N VAL A 390 3.93 -6.05 8.33
CA VAL A 390 2.54 -6.55 8.22
C VAL A 390 2.35 -8.00 8.67
N GLY A 391 3.36 -8.85 8.55
CA GLY A 391 3.25 -10.26 8.89
C GLY A 391 3.70 -10.64 10.29
N ALA A 392 4.00 -9.63 11.11
CA ALA A 392 4.30 -9.85 12.51
C ALA A 392 3.05 -10.34 13.26
N PHE A 393 3.26 -11.21 14.24
CA PHE A 393 2.25 -11.70 15.19
C PHE A 393 1.00 -12.24 14.49
N ASP A 394 1.15 -13.27 13.66
CA ASP A 394 0.05 -13.90 12.91
C ASP A 394 -0.68 -12.92 11.98
N TRP A 395 0.09 -12.12 11.25
CA TRP A 395 -0.43 -11.06 10.37
C TRP A 395 -1.23 -9.96 11.08
N ASN A 396 -1.17 -9.88 12.41
CA ASN A 396 -1.72 -8.73 13.12
C ASN A 396 -0.97 -7.46 12.71
N GLY A 397 0.34 -7.59 12.50
CA GLY A 397 1.23 -6.55 12.04
C GLY A 397 1.79 -5.69 13.16
N THR A 398 2.87 -4.97 12.87
CA THR A 398 3.50 -3.99 13.77
C THR A 398 4.27 -2.94 12.95
N VAL A 399 4.81 -1.92 13.63
CA VAL A 399 5.69 -0.92 13.03
C VAL A 399 7.03 -0.95 13.75
N VAL A 400 8.10 -1.24 13.03
CA VAL A 400 9.47 -1.20 13.55
C VAL A 400 9.95 0.25 13.53
N MET A 401 10.29 0.78 14.69
CA MET A 401 10.68 2.17 14.88
C MET A 401 12.19 2.28 15.06
N GLN A 402 12.84 3.22 14.39
CA GLN A 402 14.23 3.54 14.67
C GLN A 402 14.32 4.53 15.85
N SER A 403 15.02 4.14 16.91
CA SER A 403 15.37 5.00 18.04
C SER A 403 16.90 5.10 18.14
N GLY A 404 17.45 6.24 17.74
CA GLY A 404 18.90 6.43 17.59
C GLY A 404 19.50 5.51 16.52
N GLN A 405 20.46 4.67 16.91
CA GLN A 405 21.08 3.68 16.02
C GLN A 405 20.43 2.29 16.07
N LYS A 406 19.38 2.10 16.90
CA LYS A 406 18.73 0.80 17.09
C LYS A 406 17.32 0.81 16.53
N PHE A 407 16.89 -0.34 16.01
CA PHE A 407 15.50 -0.59 15.68
C PHE A 407 14.81 -1.23 16.88
N VAL A 408 13.62 -0.73 17.22
CA VAL A 408 12.77 -1.19 18.30
C VAL A 408 11.50 -1.78 17.69
N VAL A 409 11.15 -2.98 18.11
CA VAL A 409 9.93 -3.66 17.71
C VAL A 409 8.91 -3.56 18.85
N PRO A 410 7.79 -2.86 18.68
CA PRO A 410 6.71 -2.84 19.67
C PRO A 410 6.16 -4.25 19.93
N LYS A 411 5.74 -4.50 21.17
CA LYS A 411 5.15 -5.79 21.60
C LYS A 411 3.85 -6.10 20.85
N LYS A 412 3.47 -7.37 20.76
CA LYS A 412 2.25 -7.89 20.07
C LYS A 412 0.98 -7.07 20.32
N ASN A 413 0.76 -6.62 21.56
CA ASN A 413 -0.46 -5.92 21.97
C ASN A 413 -0.35 -4.38 21.96
N SER A 414 0.75 -3.81 21.45
CA SER A 414 1.02 -2.37 21.53
C SER A 414 0.03 -1.52 20.71
N PHE A 415 -0.53 -2.09 19.65
CA PHE A 415 -1.55 -1.45 18.79
C PHE A 415 -2.97 -1.90 19.12
N HIS A 416 -3.16 -2.67 20.20
CA HIS A 416 -4.45 -3.10 20.69
C HIS A 416 -5.01 -2.08 21.68
N ASP A 417 -6.27 -1.69 21.51
CA ASP A 417 -6.96 -0.84 22.48
C ASP A 417 -7.50 -1.71 23.63
N PRO A 418 -7.00 -1.56 24.87
CA PRO A 418 -7.43 -2.38 26.01
C PRO A 418 -8.92 -2.21 26.36
N ALA A 419 -9.59 -1.15 25.88
CA ALA A 419 -11.02 -0.95 26.10
C ALA A 419 -11.91 -1.87 25.23
N VAL A 420 -11.36 -2.48 24.18
CA VAL A 420 -12.09 -3.41 23.31
C VAL A 420 -11.94 -4.84 23.86
N GLN A 421 -13.01 -5.37 24.47
CA GLN A 421 -13.00 -6.64 25.22
C GLN A 421 -12.74 -7.91 24.39
N ARG A 422 -12.85 -7.85 23.06
CA ARG A 422 -12.57 -9.00 22.17
C ARG A 422 -11.29 -8.76 21.40
N TYR A 423 -10.34 -9.68 21.56
CA TYR A 423 -9.21 -9.85 20.67
C TYR A 423 -9.74 -10.33 19.31
N GLU A 424 -10.09 -9.40 18.41
CA GLU A 424 -10.66 -9.68 17.08
C GLU A 424 -9.58 -9.77 15.97
N GLY A 425 -8.30 -9.64 16.34
CA GLY A 425 -7.18 -9.56 15.40
C GLY A 425 -6.76 -10.92 14.86
N MET A 426 -7.43 -11.42 13.83
CA MET A 426 -6.77 -12.31 12.87
C MET A 426 -6.44 -11.47 11.63
N ALA A 427 -5.15 -11.35 11.30
CA ALA A 427 -4.65 -10.76 10.05
C ALA A 427 -5.05 -9.30 9.76
N GLY A 428 -4.82 -8.37 10.70
CA GLY A 428 -5.14 -6.94 10.56
C GLY A 428 -4.23 -6.14 9.61
N TYR A 429 -3.00 -6.61 9.38
CA TYR A 429 -1.97 -5.95 8.56
C TYR A 429 -1.58 -4.55 9.05
N VAL A 430 -1.43 -4.36 10.36
CA VAL A 430 -0.85 -3.12 10.90
C VAL A 430 0.54 -2.90 10.30
N GLY A 431 0.85 -1.67 9.91
CA GLY A 431 2.09 -1.35 9.19
C GLY A 431 1.99 -1.54 7.68
N TYR A 432 0.78 -1.73 7.13
CA TYR A 432 0.63 -1.77 5.66
C TYR A 432 1.08 -0.47 5.02
N ASP A 433 0.74 0.65 5.66
CA ASP A 433 1.31 1.97 5.36
C ASP A 433 1.62 2.70 6.68
N VAL A 434 2.62 3.57 6.64
CA VAL A 434 3.13 4.31 7.82
C VAL A 434 3.41 5.76 7.45
N GLN A 435 3.03 6.69 8.31
CA GLN A 435 3.20 8.13 8.12
C GLN A 435 3.45 8.83 9.45
N SER A 436 3.92 10.07 9.41
CA SER A 436 4.07 10.93 10.59
C SER A 436 3.42 12.30 10.38
N ALA A 437 2.73 12.82 11.38
CA ALA A 437 2.22 14.19 11.40
C ALA A 437 2.99 15.05 12.42
N HIS A 438 3.37 16.25 12.02
CA HIS A 438 4.07 17.21 12.89
C HIS A 438 3.04 18.15 13.51
N THR A 439 3.06 18.26 14.84
CA THR A 439 2.14 19.15 15.58
C THR A 439 2.93 20.03 16.55
N PRO A 440 2.35 21.13 17.06
CA PRO A 440 2.98 21.94 18.10
C PRO A 440 3.30 21.15 19.38
N SER A 441 2.59 20.03 19.60
CA SER A 441 2.76 19.14 20.74
C SER A 441 3.73 17.96 20.48
N GLY A 442 4.49 18.02 19.39
CA GLY A 442 5.40 16.96 18.94
C GLY A 442 4.82 16.10 17.82
N VAL A 443 5.50 15.00 17.51
CA VAL A 443 5.15 14.13 16.37
C VAL A 443 4.11 13.08 16.76
N LEU A 444 3.14 12.92 15.87
CA LEU A 444 2.17 11.84 15.87
C LEU A 444 2.56 10.83 14.79
N TYR A 445 2.62 9.56 15.15
CA TYR A 445 2.85 8.47 14.22
C TYR A 445 1.52 7.86 13.81
N ILE A 446 1.42 7.43 12.55
CA ILE A 446 0.18 6.98 11.94
C ILE A 446 0.48 5.67 11.23
N THR A 447 -0.37 4.66 11.43
CA THR A 447 -0.27 3.39 10.71
C THR A 447 -1.62 2.87 10.25
N GLY A 448 -1.60 2.31 9.05
CA GLY A 448 -2.73 1.68 8.39
C GLY A 448 -2.82 0.18 8.68
N ALA A 449 -4.03 -0.31 8.86
CA ALA A 449 -4.37 -1.72 9.03
C ALA A 449 -5.60 -2.05 8.16
N PRO A 450 -5.44 -2.13 6.84
CA PRO A 450 -6.57 -2.18 5.89
C PRO A 450 -7.40 -3.47 5.95
N ARG A 451 -6.90 -4.52 6.60
CA ARG A 451 -7.63 -5.78 6.81
C ARG A 451 -8.27 -5.90 8.19
N PHE A 452 -8.03 -4.94 9.09
CA PHE A 452 -8.57 -4.97 10.43
C PHE A 452 -10.10 -5.04 10.40
N ASN A 453 -10.66 -6.07 11.03
CA ASN A 453 -12.10 -6.39 10.99
C ASN A 453 -12.71 -6.39 9.58
N HIS A 454 -11.90 -6.71 8.57
CA HIS A 454 -12.25 -6.70 7.14
C HIS A 454 -12.70 -5.34 6.58
N SER A 455 -12.92 -4.29 7.38
CA SER A 455 -13.28 -2.95 6.91
C SER A 455 -12.10 -1.97 6.84
N GLY A 456 -11.04 -2.25 7.61
CA GLY A 456 -9.85 -1.42 7.68
C GLY A 456 -9.88 -0.42 8.84
N ARG A 457 -8.68 -0.02 9.28
CA ARG A 457 -8.47 0.89 10.42
C ARG A 457 -7.21 1.71 10.20
N VAL A 458 -7.20 2.95 10.72
CA VAL A 458 -6.00 3.77 10.88
C VAL A 458 -5.80 4.07 12.36
N THR A 459 -4.57 3.92 12.85
CA THR A 459 -4.21 4.18 14.25
C THR A 459 -3.23 5.33 14.31
N VAL A 460 -3.55 6.34 15.10
CA VAL A 460 -2.69 7.47 15.43
C VAL A 460 -2.16 7.25 16.84
N TYR A 461 -0.85 7.41 17.02
CA TYR A 461 -0.19 7.08 18.27
C TYR A 461 1.05 7.94 18.50
N ARG A 462 1.51 7.96 19.75
CA ARG A 462 2.82 8.46 20.14
C ARG A 462 3.72 7.30 20.54
N PHE A 463 5.02 7.49 20.33
CA PHE A 463 6.03 6.49 20.60
C PHE A 463 7.11 7.07 21.51
N ASN A 464 7.30 6.46 22.68
CA ASN A 464 8.29 6.85 23.68
C ASN A 464 9.29 5.71 23.86
N GLU A 465 10.31 5.66 22.99
CA GLU A 465 11.42 4.69 22.90
C GLU A 465 11.05 3.19 22.81
N GLU A 466 10.15 2.70 23.64
CA GLU A 466 9.63 1.33 23.64
C GLU A 466 8.09 1.25 23.74
N ASN A 467 7.43 2.29 24.23
CA ASN A 467 5.99 2.27 24.49
C ASN A 467 5.19 3.03 23.43
N VAL A 468 4.16 2.37 22.91
CA VAL A 468 3.16 2.95 22.02
C VAL A 468 1.95 3.39 22.85
N THR A 469 1.55 4.64 22.70
CA THR A 469 0.31 5.16 23.29
C THR A 469 -0.62 5.63 22.18
N ILE A 470 -1.72 4.90 21.98
CA ILE A 470 -2.73 5.23 20.97
C ILE A 470 -3.45 6.51 21.38
N THR A 471 -3.45 7.51 20.49
CA THR A 471 -4.15 8.79 20.69
C THR A 471 -5.52 8.78 20.00
N GLN A 472 -5.63 8.14 18.83
CA GLN A 472 -6.87 8.09 18.06
C GLN A 472 -6.93 6.83 17.19
N THR A 473 -8.14 6.34 16.95
CA THR A 473 -8.41 5.27 15.97
C THR A 473 -9.51 5.70 15.01
N LEU A 474 -9.22 5.67 13.71
CA LEU A 474 -10.17 5.93 12.62
C LEU A 474 -10.59 4.58 12.02
N LYS A 475 -11.90 4.38 11.82
CA LYS A 475 -12.47 3.09 11.36
C LYS A 475 -13.02 3.22 9.94
N GLY A 476 -12.74 2.22 9.10
CA GLY A 476 -13.33 2.12 7.77
C GLY A 476 -14.81 1.74 7.83
N GLU A 477 -15.60 2.30 6.92
CA GLU A 477 -17.07 2.18 6.91
C GLU A 477 -17.57 0.93 6.16
N GLN A 478 -16.83 0.46 5.14
CA GLN A 478 -17.25 -0.61 4.25
C GLN A 478 -16.28 -1.80 4.30
N ILE A 479 -16.83 -3.01 4.45
CA ILE A 479 -16.07 -4.26 4.36
C ILE A 479 -15.40 -4.40 2.99
N GLY A 480 -14.14 -4.81 2.98
CA GLY A 480 -13.34 -4.98 1.77
C GLY A 480 -12.86 -3.68 1.13
N SER A 481 -13.22 -2.50 1.66
CA SER A 481 -12.82 -1.21 1.08
C SER A 481 -11.31 -0.93 1.15
N TYR A 482 -10.60 -1.69 1.99
CA TYR A 482 -9.17 -1.56 2.21
C TYR A 482 -8.78 -0.20 2.82
N PHE A 483 -9.68 0.38 3.63
CA PHE A 483 -9.48 1.67 4.28
C PHE A 483 -8.20 1.69 5.13
N GLY A 484 -7.33 2.67 4.87
CA GLY A 484 -6.04 2.79 5.56
C GLY A 484 -4.90 2.07 4.85
N SER A 485 -5.07 1.64 3.60
CA SER A 485 -3.97 1.06 2.81
C SER A 485 -3.02 2.09 2.21
N VAL A 486 -3.46 3.35 2.12
CA VAL A 486 -2.67 4.49 1.64
C VAL A 486 -2.94 5.65 2.57
N LEU A 487 -1.88 6.25 3.10
CA LEU A 487 -1.89 7.34 4.06
C LEU A 487 -0.99 8.44 3.53
N GLN A 488 -1.48 9.68 3.57
CA GLN A 488 -0.64 10.82 3.25
C GLN A 488 -0.96 11.98 4.18
N THR A 489 0.07 12.48 4.87
CA THR A 489 -0.03 13.71 5.66
C THR A 489 0.42 14.89 4.83
N HIS A 490 -0.18 16.06 5.06
CA HIS A 490 0.24 17.27 4.35
C HIS A 490 0.04 18.54 5.18
N ASP A 491 1.04 19.40 5.12
CA ASP A 491 1.00 20.81 5.54
C ASP A 491 0.57 21.61 4.30
N ILE A 492 -0.62 22.21 4.34
CA ILE A 492 -1.19 22.91 3.19
C ILE A 492 -0.80 24.39 3.21
N ASP A 493 -0.82 25.04 4.37
CA ASP A 493 -0.53 26.47 4.50
C ASP A 493 0.95 26.82 4.74
N ARG A 494 1.82 25.81 4.78
CA ARG A 494 3.28 25.93 4.87
C ARG A 494 3.75 26.48 6.21
N ASP A 495 3.01 26.20 7.29
CA ASP A 495 3.40 26.61 8.64
C ASP A 495 4.35 25.61 9.36
N ASN A 496 4.76 24.55 8.66
CA ASN A 496 5.53 23.38 9.13
C ASN A 496 4.76 22.42 10.04
N TYR A 497 3.46 22.61 10.23
CA TYR A 497 2.59 21.68 10.92
C TYR A 497 1.67 20.97 9.94
N THR A 498 1.37 19.72 10.24
CA THR A 498 0.45 18.94 9.41
C THR A 498 -0.97 19.44 9.60
N ASP A 499 -1.62 19.87 8.51
CA ASP A 499 -3.01 20.30 8.54
C ASP A 499 -3.99 19.15 8.32
N ILE A 500 -3.66 18.23 7.41
CA ILE A 500 -4.57 17.18 6.97
C ILE A 500 -3.89 15.81 6.86
N LEU A 501 -4.72 14.77 7.00
CA LEU A 501 -4.42 13.37 6.71
C LEU A 501 -5.41 12.87 5.66
N LEU A 502 -4.89 12.36 4.55
CA LEU A 502 -5.66 11.66 3.54
C LEU A 502 -5.55 10.15 3.77
N VAL A 503 -6.68 9.47 3.74
CA VAL A 503 -6.79 8.02 3.90
C VAL A 503 -7.45 7.42 2.67
N GLY A 504 -6.70 6.63 1.93
CA GLY A 504 -7.20 5.88 0.78
C GLY A 504 -7.96 4.62 1.18
N ALA A 505 -9.05 4.37 0.47
CA ALA A 505 -9.83 3.13 0.45
C ALA A 505 -10.03 2.71 -1.02
N PRO A 506 -8.96 2.26 -1.71
CA PRO A 506 -8.98 2.05 -3.16
C PRO A 506 -9.92 0.93 -3.60
N MET A 507 -10.26 -0.02 -2.72
CA MET A 507 -11.20 -1.10 -3.02
C MET A 507 -12.63 -0.79 -2.58
N TYR A 508 -12.92 0.47 -2.23
CA TYR A 508 -14.29 0.88 -1.93
C TYR A 508 -15.20 0.60 -3.13
N MET A 509 -16.26 -0.17 -2.88
CA MET A 509 -17.26 -0.56 -3.87
C MET A 509 -18.30 0.53 -4.05
N GLY A 510 -18.37 1.08 -5.26
CA GLY A 510 -19.33 2.09 -5.67
C GLY A 510 -20.77 1.57 -5.78
N PRO A 511 -21.73 2.45 -6.07
CA PRO A 511 -23.14 2.09 -6.19
C PRO A 511 -23.42 1.10 -7.32
N GLU A 512 -22.56 1.05 -8.34
CA GLU A 512 -22.66 0.12 -9.48
C GLU A 512 -21.94 -1.20 -9.24
N ARG A 513 -21.47 -1.46 -7.99
CA ARG A 513 -20.64 -2.62 -7.61
C ARG A 513 -19.31 -2.68 -8.36
N ASP A 514 -18.79 -1.51 -8.72
CA ASP A 514 -17.47 -1.28 -9.26
C ASP A 514 -16.47 -0.95 -8.15
N GLU A 515 -15.20 -1.29 -8.34
CA GLU A 515 -14.11 -0.89 -7.45
C GLU A 515 -13.78 0.60 -7.68
N GLN A 516 -14.73 1.47 -7.34
CA GLN A 516 -14.64 2.92 -7.53
C GLN A 516 -13.41 3.49 -6.81
N GLY A 517 -13.22 3.09 -5.56
CA GLY A 517 -12.24 3.68 -4.64
C GLY A 517 -12.69 5.05 -4.10
N GLN A 518 -12.22 5.40 -2.91
CA GLN A 518 -12.48 6.69 -2.26
C GLN A 518 -11.27 7.16 -1.46
N VAL A 519 -11.16 8.48 -1.25
CA VAL A 519 -10.16 9.09 -0.36
C VAL A 519 -10.86 9.96 0.67
N TYR A 520 -10.62 9.67 1.94
CA TYR A 520 -11.16 10.41 3.07
C TYR A 520 -10.17 11.49 3.49
N VAL A 521 -10.64 12.72 3.68
CA VAL A 521 -9.83 13.86 4.12
C VAL A 521 -10.16 14.15 5.56
N TYR A 522 -9.16 14.05 6.42
CA TYR A 522 -9.27 14.37 7.83
C TYR A 522 -8.44 15.62 8.15
N LYS A 523 -9.04 16.58 8.83
CA LYS A 523 -8.39 17.80 9.27
C LYS A 523 -7.89 17.65 10.70
N LEU A 524 -6.67 18.08 10.97
CA LEU A 524 -6.10 18.09 12.30
C LEU A 524 -6.66 19.29 13.09
N ASN A 525 -7.27 19.02 14.24
CA ASN A 525 -7.77 20.05 15.14
C ASN A 525 -6.70 20.49 16.16
N GLU A 526 -6.98 21.56 16.91
CA GLU A 526 -6.07 22.10 17.93
C GLU A 526 -5.75 21.11 19.07
N SER A 527 -6.62 20.11 19.29
CA SER A 527 -6.40 19.06 20.28
C SER A 527 -5.49 17.92 19.79
N GLY A 528 -5.03 17.97 18.54
CA GLY A 528 -4.19 16.94 17.92
C GLY A 528 -4.96 15.70 17.48
N LEU A 529 -6.27 15.84 17.19
CA LEU A 529 -7.14 14.79 16.68
C LEU A 529 -7.54 15.10 15.23
N PHE A 530 -7.64 14.05 14.42
CA PHE A 530 -8.06 14.11 13.03
C PHE A 530 -9.58 13.97 12.93
N GLU A 531 -10.26 14.99 12.41
CA GLU A 531 -11.71 15.03 12.20
C GLU A 531 -12.03 14.90 10.72
N HIS A 532 -12.99 14.03 10.37
CA HIS A 532 -13.42 13.86 8.98
C HIS A 532 -14.04 15.16 8.46
N GLU A 533 -13.52 15.68 7.35
CA GLU A 533 -14.00 16.92 6.73
C GLU A 533 -14.79 16.62 5.45
N MET A 534 -14.25 15.77 4.58
CA MET A 534 -14.89 15.42 3.31
C MET A 534 -14.35 14.10 2.73
N THR A 535 -14.99 13.63 1.66
CA THR A 535 -14.59 12.41 0.95
C THR A 535 -14.55 12.67 -0.55
N LEU A 536 -13.37 12.43 -1.15
CA LEU A 536 -13.11 12.61 -2.57
C LEU A 536 -13.44 11.33 -3.35
N LYS A 537 -13.98 11.52 -4.56
CA LYS A 537 -14.43 10.44 -5.45
C LYS A 537 -13.93 10.68 -6.87
N PRO A 538 -13.63 9.63 -7.64
CA PRO A 538 -13.26 9.76 -9.04
C PRO A 538 -14.48 10.14 -9.89
N VAL A 539 -14.23 10.41 -11.17
CA VAL A 539 -15.33 10.53 -12.15
C VAL A 539 -16.04 9.18 -12.29
N ASN A 540 -17.36 9.22 -12.42
CA ASN A 540 -18.16 8.01 -12.56
C ASN A 540 -17.69 7.20 -13.78
N GLN A 541 -17.32 5.95 -13.54
CA GLN A 541 -16.99 5.00 -14.60
C GLN A 541 -18.27 4.29 -15.04
N THR A 542 -18.45 4.11 -16.35
CA THR A 542 -19.53 3.27 -16.86
C THR A 542 -19.07 1.83 -16.91
N CYS A 543 -19.50 1.02 -15.95
CA CYS A 543 -19.14 -0.39 -15.87
C CYS A 543 -20.10 -1.27 -16.67
N CYS A 544 -19.70 -1.57 -17.90
CA CYS A 544 -20.43 -2.45 -18.78
C CYS A 544 -19.75 -3.82 -18.81
N THR A 545 -20.19 -4.72 -17.93
CA THR A 545 -19.72 -6.11 -17.87
C THR A 545 -20.56 -7.01 -18.79
N ALA A 546 -20.09 -8.23 -19.05
CA ALA A 546 -20.82 -9.20 -19.87
C ALA A 546 -22.24 -9.53 -19.35
N HIS A 547 -22.57 -9.16 -18.10
CA HIS A 547 -23.90 -9.38 -17.48
C HIS A 547 -24.81 -8.13 -17.52
N SER A 548 -24.31 -6.94 -17.85
CA SER A 548 -25.07 -5.68 -17.92
C SER A 548 -25.32 -5.26 -19.38
N GLN A 549 -26.01 -6.11 -20.14
CA GLN A 549 -26.04 -6.03 -21.61
C GLN A 549 -27.08 -5.07 -22.22
N SER A 550 -28.03 -4.50 -21.46
CA SER A 550 -29.21 -3.90 -22.11
C SER A 550 -29.08 -2.45 -22.61
N ASN A 551 -28.05 -1.67 -22.21
CA ASN A 551 -27.95 -0.25 -22.64
C ASN A 551 -26.52 0.31 -22.81
N CYS A 552 -25.48 -0.53 -22.82
CA CYS A 552 -24.09 -0.07 -22.85
C CYS A 552 -23.51 0.05 -24.27
N LYS A 553 -22.94 1.22 -24.62
CA LYS A 553 -22.28 1.48 -25.92
C LYS A 553 -20.81 1.05 -25.97
N SER A 554 -20.15 0.83 -24.83
CA SER A 554 -18.74 0.43 -24.72
C SER A 554 -18.58 -0.63 -23.63
N VAL A 555 -18.12 -1.83 -24.00
CA VAL A 555 -17.86 -2.94 -23.07
C VAL A 555 -16.43 -2.81 -22.55
N SER A 556 -16.24 -2.89 -21.23
CA SER A 556 -14.89 -2.95 -20.63
C SER A 556 -14.27 -4.31 -20.95
N LYS A 557 -13.00 -4.33 -21.38
CA LYS A 557 -12.34 -5.58 -21.76
C LYS A 557 -11.67 -6.27 -20.57
N ASN A 558 -11.27 -5.49 -19.56
CA ASN A 558 -10.59 -6.00 -18.38
C ASN A 558 -11.48 -5.90 -17.13
N GLU A 559 -11.35 -6.88 -16.24
CA GLU A 559 -11.95 -6.91 -14.91
C GLU A 559 -10.83 -6.90 -13.83
N PRO A 560 -11.07 -6.34 -12.63
CA PRO A 560 -12.31 -5.74 -12.15
C PRO A 560 -12.59 -4.38 -12.80
N CYS A 561 -13.88 -4.02 -12.89
CA CYS A 561 -14.30 -2.69 -13.32
C CYS A 561 -14.28 -1.72 -12.13
N GLY A 562 -13.90 -0.48 -12.40
CA GLY A 562 -13.74 0.57 -11.39
C GLY A 562 -12.54 1.44 -11.70
N ALA A 563 -12.21 2.33 -10.77
CA ALA A 563 -11.11 3.27 -10.92
C ALA A 563 -9.94 2.98 -9.95
N ARG A 564 -10.24 2.32 -8.82
CA ARG A 564 -9.36 2.20 -7.64
C ARG A 564 -8.77 3.55 -7.23
N PHE A 565 -9.61 4.57 -7.22
CA PHE A 565 -9.22 5.91 -6.80
C PHE A 565 -8.67 5.91 -5.38
N GLY A 566 -7.52 6.55 -5.18
CA GLY A 566 -6.81 6.54 -3.89
C GLY A 566 -5.79 5.41 -3.75
N THR A 567 -5.39 4.75 -4.84
CA THR A 567 -4.30 3.74 -4.82
C THR A 567 -2.93 4.38 -4.58
N ALA A 568 -2.76 5.64 -4.99
CA ALA A 568 -1.60 6.46 -4.67
C ALA A 568 -2.08 7.87 -4.32
N ILE A 569 -1.45 8.49 -3.32
CA ILE A 569 -1.70 9.88 -2.93
C ILE A 569 -0.34 10.52 -2.72
N ALA A 570 -0.05 11.57 -3.48
CA ALA A 570 1.16 12.35 -3.33
C ALA A 570 0.83 13.74 -2.78
N ALA A 571 1.49 14.11 -1.69
CA ALA A 571 1.60 15.49 -1.27
C ALA A 571 2.60 16.17 -2.18
N VAL A 572 2.16 17.18 -2.92
CA VAL A 572 3.02 17.91 -3.84
C VAL A 572 3.07 19.36 -3.37
N PRO A 573 4.25 20.01 -3.38
CA PRO A 573 4.29 21.44 -3.12
C PRO A 573 3.40 22.20 -4.11
N ASP A 574 3.05 23.43 -3.75
CA ASP A 574 2.25 24.35 -4.55
C ASP A 574 2.61 24.35 -6.05
N LEU A 575 1.74 23.74 -6.86
CA LEU A 575 1.88 23.66 -8.32
C LEU A 575 1.53 24.99 -8.98
N ASN A 576 0.65 25.78 -8.37
CA ASN A 576 0.04 26.96 -8.98
C ASN A 576 0.57 28.30 -8.43
N LEU A 577 1.55 28.22 -7.53
CA LEU A 577 2.20 29.33 -6.84
C LEU A 577 1.19 30.23 -6.09
N ASP A 578 0.11 29.69 -5.53
CA ASP A 578 -0.90 30.45 -4.74
C ASP A 578 -0.61 30.53 -3.24
N GLY A 579 0.46 29.89 -2.79
CA GLY A 579 0.89 29.84 -1.41
C GLY A 579 0.43 28.60 -0.66
N PHE A 580 -0.42 27.76 -1.24
CA PHE A 580 -0.90 26.52 -0.63
C PHE A 580 -0.35 25.29 -1.35
N ASN A 581 0.02 24.26 -0.59
CA ASN A 581 0.45 23.00 -1.20
C ASN A 581 -0.74 22.19 -1.75
N ASP A 582 -0.45 21.34 -2.74
CA ASP A 582 -1.44 20.67 -3.57
C ASP A 582 -1.37 19.14 -3.42
N ILE A 583 -2.33 18.43 -4.02
CA ILE A 583 -2.41 16.96 -3.91
C ILE A 583 -2.66 16.33 -5.26
N VAL A 584 -1.98 15.20 -5.51
CA VAL A 584 -2.24 14.36 -6.67
C VAL A 584 -2.70 12.97 -6.22
N ILE A 585 -3.81 12.49 -6.78
CA ILE A 585 -4.42 11.21 -6.42
C ILE A 585 -4.50 10.30 -7.65
N GLY A 586 -4.05 9.06 -7.49
CA GLY A 586 -4.02 8.03 -8.52
C GLY A 586 -5.28 7.18 -8.60
N SER A 587 -5.63 6.80 -9.84
CA SER A 587 -6.80 6.01 -10.22
C SER A 587 -6.41 4.99 -11.30
N PRO A 588 -5.58 3.98 -10.96
CA PRO A 588 -4.90 3.14 -11.94
C PRO A 588 -5.81 2.23 -12.77
N LEU A 589 -7.01 1.88 -12.29
CA LEU A 589 -7.92 1.02 -13.07
C LEU A 589 -8.81 1.78 -14.04
N GLU A 590 -8.79 3.11 -13.98
CA GLU A 590 -9.61 3.95 -14.84
C GLU A 590 -9.34 3.74 -16.34
N ASN A 591 -10.31 4.03 -17.19
CA ASN A 591 -10.17 3.96 -18.65
C ASN A 591 -9.72 2.56 -19.17
N ASP A 592 -10.29 1.48 -18.63
CA ASP A 592 -9.96 0.08 -18.97
C ASP A 592 -8.50 -0.27 -18.63
N HIS A 593 -8.11 0.02 -17.38
CA HIS A 593 -6.78 -0.27 -16.82
C HIS A 593 -5.63 0.53 -17.43
N ARG A 594 -5.94 1.59 -18.20
CA ARG A 594 -4.94 2.57 -18.63
C ARG A 594 -4.51 3.47 -17.47
N GLY A 595 -5.45 3.78 -16.58
CA GLY A 595 -5.26 4.60 -15.39
C GLY A 595 -5.49 6.09 -15.61
N ALA A 596 -5.53 6.85 -14.53
CA ALA A 596 -5.66 8.31 -14.52
C ALA A 596 -5.10 8.89 -13.21
N VAL A 597 -4.83 10.19 -13.19
CA VAL A 597 -4.57 10.95 -11.96
C VAL A 597 -5.42 12.21 -11.88
N TYR A 598 -5.62 12.67 -10.65
CA TYR A 598 -6.41 13.86 -10.32
C TYR A 598 -5.57 14.83 -9.51
N ILE A 599 -5.62 16.12 -9.87
CA ILE A 599 -4.93 17.19 -9.15
C ILE A 599 -5.96 18.00 -8.37
N TYR A 600 -5.71 18.22 -7.09
CA TYR A 600 -6.53 18.99 -6.17
C TYR A 600 -5.72 20.14 -5.60
N HIS A 601 -6.31 21.34 -5.60
CA HIS A 601 -5.64 22.50 -5.05
C HIS A 601 -5.82 22.66 -3.55
N GLY A 602 -4.76 23.10 -2.88
CA GLY A 602 -4.81 23.63 -1.53
C GLY A 602 -5.69 24.88 -1.41
N SER A 603 -6.20 25.12 -0.21
CA SER A 603 -6.92 26.32 0.16
C SER A 603 -6.98 26.44 1.69
N GLN A 604 -6.31 27.45 2.25
CA GLN A 604 -6.22 27.62 3.71
C GLN A 604 -5.54 26.39 4.34
N LYS A 605 -6.17 25.75 5.33
CA LYS A 605 -5.68 24.55 6.03
C LYS A 605 -6.35 23.25 5.51
N SER A 606 -6.78 23.22 4.25
CA SER A 606 -7.38 22.03 3.62
C SER A 606 -7.30 22.14 2.08
N ILE A 607 -7.96 21.23 1.36
CA ILE A 607 -7.99 21.18 -0.10
C ILE A 607 -9.39 21.50 -0.65
N LYS A 608 -9.48 21.78 -1.95
CA LYS A 608 -10.76 21.96 -2.65
C LYS A 608 -11.38 20.60 -2.97
N GLU A 609 -12.69 20.45 -2.77
CA GLU A 609 -13.41 19.19 -3.03
C GLU A 609 -13.38 18.75 -4.51
N LYS A 610 -13.34 19.71 -5.44
CA LYS A 610 -13.29 19.43 -6.88
C LYS A 610 -11.85 19.45 -7.37
N TYR A 611 -11.48 18.40 -8.11
CA TYR A 611 -10.21 18.38 -8.83
C TYR A 611 -10.17 19.51 -9.88
N VAL A 612 -8.97 20.02 -10.12
CA VAL A 612 -8.71 21.10 -11.10
C VAL A 612 -8.20 20.56 -12.43
N GLN A 613 -7.57 19.39 -12.41
CA GLN A 613 -7.10 18.69 -13.60
C GLN A 613 -7.26 17.19 -13.43
N ARG A 614 -7.53 16.50 -14.54
CA ARG A 614 -7.49 15.04 -14.63
C ARG A 614 -6.66 14.63 -15.83
N ILE A 615 -5.57 13.92 -15.58
CA ILE A 615 -4.68 13.40 -16.63
C ILE A 615 -5.07 11.94 -16.87
N ALA A 616 -5.57 11.66 -18.08
CA ALA A 616 -6.27 10.41 -18.39
C ALA A 616 -5.35 9.23 -18.78
N ALA A 617 -4.06 9.49 -19.00
CA ALA A 617 -3.02 8.53 -19.32
C ALA A 617 -1.66 9.26 -19.33
N GLY A 618 -0.56 8.49 -19.32
CA GLY A 618 0.79 9.02 -19.52
C GLY A 618 1.71 7.97 -20.12
N GLY A 619 2.99 8.31 -20.23
CA GLY A 619 4.03 7.39 -20.73
C GLY A 619 4.06 7.30 -22.25
N ASP A 620 4.26 6.09 -22.78
CA ASP A 620 4.26 5.85 -24.22
C ASP A 620 2.84 5.71 -24.83
N GLY A 621 1.81 5.64 -23.98
CA GLY A 621 0.41 5.51 -24.39
C GLY A 621 0.05 4.14 -25.01
N GLU A 622 1.00 3.22 -25.14
CA GLU A 622 0.83 1.91 -25.79
C GLU A 622 1.10 0.75 -24.83
N SER A 623 2.24 0.75 -24.14
CA SER A 623 2.67 -0.36 -23.27
C SER A 623 2.35 -0.12 -21.80
N MET A 624 2.31 1.16 -21.38
CA MET A 624 2.05 1.54 -20.01
C MET A 624 0.61 1.22 -19.59
N LYS A 625 0.46 0.49 -18.49
CA LYS A 625 -0.82 0.18 -17.83
C LYS A 625 -0.81 0.70 -16.41
N PHE A 626 -2.00 0.85 -15.83
CA PHE A 626 -2.15 1.28 -14.44
C PHE A 626 -1.47 2.62 -14.13
N PHE A 627 -1.56 3.59 -15.04
CA PHE A 627 -1.07 4.94 -14.82
C PHE A 627 -1.68 5.56 -13.56
N GLY A 628 -0.84 6.09 -12.67
CA GLY A 628 -1.27 6.56 -11.35
C GLY A 628 -1.16 5.50 -10.25
N GLN A 629 -0.48 4.39 -10.51
CA GLN A 629 -0.15 3.37 -9.49
C GLN A 629 0.86 3.89 -8.45
N SER A 630 1.76 4.78 -8.86
CA SER A 630 2.70 5.47 -7.99
C SER A 630 2.88 6.91 -8.46
N ILE A 631 3.06 7.84 -7.54
CA ILE A 631 3.13 9.28 -7.83
C ILE A 631 4.13 9.92 -6.89
N HIS A 632 4.96 10.82 -7.42
CA HIS A 632 5.89 11.62 -6.62
C HIS A 632 6.12 12.98 -7.28
N GLY A 633 6.10 14.06 -6.51
CA GLY A 633 6.27 15.42 -7.03
C GLY A 633 6.68 16.39 -5.94
N ILE A 634 7.98 16.49 -5.63
CA ILE A 634 8.50 17.35 -4.56
C ILE A 634 9.56 18.34 -5.05
N MET A 635 10.05 18.18 -6.27
CA MET A 635 11.15 18.97 -6.81
C MET A 635 10.84 19.48 -8.21
N ASP A 636 11.43 20.63 -8.50
CA ASP A 636 11.58 21.16 -9.86
C ASP A 636 12.69 20.37 -10.56
N LEU A 637 12.38 19.70 -11.67
CA LEU A 637 13.31 18.86 -12.42
C LEU A 637 13.88 19.56 -13.67
N ASN A 638 13.33 20.70 -14.08
CA ASN A 638 13.76 21.46 -15.27
C ASN A 638 14.35 22.85 -14.97
N ASP A 639 14.44 23.23 -13.69
CA ASP A 639 14.93 24.51 -13.17
C ASP A 639 14.11 25.74 -13.63
N ASP A 640 12.81 25.56 -13.87
CA ASP A 640 11.90 26.63 -14.25
C ASP A 640 11.27 27.39 -13.06
N GLY A 641 11.46 26.88 -11.84
CA GLY A 641 10.95 27.45 -10.59
C GLY A 641 9.65 26.82 -10.08
N ILE A 642 9.10 25.83 -10.79
CA ILE A 642 7.85 25.16 -10.44
C ILE A 642 8.12 23.67 -10.24
N ILE A 643 7.42 23.06 -9.27
CA ILE A 643 7.61 21.63 -8.99
C ILE A 643 6.99 20.77 -10.08
N ASP A 644 7.66 19.67 -10.41
CA ASP A 644 7.23 18.74 -11.44
C ASP A 644 6.62 17.47 -10.84
N VAL A 645 5.77 16.79 -11.60
CA VAL A 645 5.07 15.58 -11.13
C VAL A 645 5.49 14.36 -11.94
N THR A 646 5.98 13.35 -11.25
CA THR A 646 6.30 12.03 -11.84
C THR A 646 5.23 11.02 -11.47
N ILE A 647 4.74 10.29 -12.47
CA ILE A 647 3.66 9.32 -12.35
C ILE A 647 4.11 7.98 -12.95
N GLY A 648 4.04 6.93 -12.14
CA GLY A 648 4.35 5.56 -12.53
C GLY A 648 3.12 4.73 -12.86
N GLY A 649 3.38 3.62 -13.55
CA GLY A 649 2.44 2.58 -13.94
C GLY A 649 3.24 1.36 -14.41
N ILE A 650 2.59 0.22 -14.60
CA ILE A 650 3.30 -0.98 -15.04
C ILE A 650 3.73 -0.80 -16.51
N GLY A 651 5.03 -0.96 -16.78
CA GLY A 651 5.64 -0.80 -18.10
C GLY A 651 6.27 0.57 -18.34
N GLY A 652 6.10 1.54 -17.43
CA GLY A 652 6.69 2.87 -17.62
C GLY A 652 6.48 3.87 -16.50
N ALA A 653 7.03 5.06 -16.69
CA ALA A 653 6.76 6.24 -15.88
C ALA A 653 6.75 7.48 -16.78
N ALA A 654 6.05 8.53 -16.36
CA ALA A 654 6.02 9.80 -17.06
C ALA A 654 6.27 10.95 -16.11
N LEU A 655 7.16 11.85 -16.53
CA LEU A 655 7.45 13.11 -15.88
C LEU A 655 6.70 14.23 -16.61
N PHE A 656 5.83 14.92 -15.88
CA PHE A 656 5.05 16.04 -16.37
C PHE A 656 5.62 17.35 -15.84
N TRP A 657 5.79 18.31 -16.76
CA TRP A 657 6.28 19.64 -16.45
C TRP A 657 5.13 20.54 -16.00
N SER A 658 5.30 21.23 -14.89
CA SER A 658 4.34 22.26 -14.51
C SER A 658 4.57 23.52 -15.31
N ARG A 659 3.49 24.21 -15.69
CA ARG A 659 3.55 25.47 -16.44
C ARG A 659 3.23 26.63 -15.52
N ASP A 660 3.81 27.77 -15.87
CA ASP A 660 3.55 28.99 -15.14
C ASP A 660 2.09 29.44 -15.22
N VAL A 661 1.63 30.07 -14.15
CA VAL A 661 0.26 30.56 -14.00
C VAL A 661 0.28 32.08 -14.10
N ALA A 662 -0.48 32.60 -15.06
CA ALA A 662 -0.66 34.04 -15.23
C ALA A 662 -1.90 34.54 -14.46
N GLU A 663 -1.71 35.56 -13.64
CA GLU A 663 -2.79 36.31 -13.00
C GLU A 663 -3.12 37.56 -13.82
N LEU A 664 -4.38 37.69 -14.24
CA LEU A 664 -4.89 38.89 -14.90
C LEU A 664 -5.90 39.61 -14.00
N LEU A 665 -5.53 40.78 -13.50
CA LEU A 665 -6.40 41.63 -12.70
C LEU A 665 -7.02 42.71 -13.58
N ALA A 666 -8.34 42.67 -13.74
CA ALA A 666 -9.09 43.65 -14.51
C ALA A 666 -9.77 44.69 -13.60
N GLU A 667 -9.42 45.95 -13.78
CA GLU A 667 -10.04 47.11 -13.11
C GLU A 667 -10.86 47.90 -14.13
N MET A 668 -12.13 48.18 -13.82
CA MET A 668 -13.01 48.95 -14.69
C MET A 668 -13.55 50.18 -13.97
N THR A 669 -13.45 51.34 -14.63
CA THR A 669 -13.93 52.62 -14.10
C THR A 669 -14.82 53.32 -15.12
N PHE A 670 -15.85 54.00 -14.64
CA PHE A 670 -16.84 54.70 -15.47
C PHE A 670 -16.84 56.19 -15.18
N ASP A 671 -16.86 57.00 -16.23
CA ASP A 671 -16.96 58.46 -16.18
C ASP A 671 -18.11 58.94 -17.11
N PRO A 672 -19.21 59.50 -16.56
CA PRO A 672 -19.48 59.67 -15.13
C PRO A 672 -19.77 58.33 -14.43
N SER A 673 -19.51 58.26 -13.11
CA SER A 673 -19.74 57.06 -12.28
C SER A 673 -21.22 56.68 -12.13
N LYS A 674 -22.12 57.57 -12.52
CA LYS A 674 -23.57 57.35 -12.62
C LYS A 674 -24.08 58.01 -13.89
N ILE A 675 -25.03 57.35 -14.56
CA ILE A 675 -25.67 57.89 -15.75
C ILE A 675 -26.49 59.14 -15.38
N ASN A 676 -26.03 60.31 -15.80
CA ASN A 676 -26.79 61.56 -15.70
C ASN A 676 -27.45 61.89 -17.04
N LEU A 677 -28.79 61.82 -17.09
CA LEU A 677 -29.59 62.09 -18.29
C LEU A 677 -29.50 63.55 -18.80
N GLN A 678 -28.96 64.46 -17.99
CA GLN A 678 -28.73 65.86 -18.38
C GLN A 678 -27.42 66.06 -19.16
N GLN A 679 -26.46 65.15 -19.01
CA GLN A 679 -25.15 65.22 -19.67
C GLN A 679 -25.19 64.43 -20.98
N THR A 680 -25.47 65.12 -22.09
CA THR A 680 -25.66 64.49 -23.41
C THR A 680 -24.47 64.70 -24.33
N CYS A 681 -24.23 63.73 -25.21
CA CYS A 681 -23.26 63.75 -26.30
C CYS A 681 -23.96 63.63 -27.66
N GLN A 682 -23.25 63.98 -28.73
CA GLN A 682 -23.69 63.83 -30.11
C GLN A 682 -22.98 62.62 -30.74
N ILE A 683 -23.73 61.58 -31.09
CA ILE A 683 -23.22 60.43 -31.84
C ILE A 683 -24.09 60.24 -33.09
N GLN A 684 -23.45 60.24 -34.26
CA GLN A 684 -24.11 60.11 -35.56
C GLN A 684 -25.33 61.07 -35.75
N GLY A 685 -25.21 62.31 -35.24
CA GLY A 685 -26.25 63.33 -35.32
C GLY A 685 -27.43 63.16 -34.36
N ARG A 686 -27.41 62.17 -33.45
CA ARG A 686 -28.42 61.96 -32.40
C ARG A 686 -27.87 62.40 -31.04
N THR A 687 -28.71 63.08 -30.25
CA THR A 687 -28.40 63.43 -28.86
C THR A 687 -28.66 62.22 -27.95
N THR A 688 -27.60 61.61 -27.43
CA THR A 688 -27.64 60.44 -26.54
C THR A 688 -26.84 60.70 -25.26
N VAL A 689 -26.85 59.75 -24.31
CA VAL A 689 -25.99 59.81 -23.12
C VAL A 689 -24.77 58.93 -23.36
N CYS A 690 -23.58 59.53 -23.30
CA CYS A 690 -22.30 58.82 -23.43
C CYS A 690 -21.70 58.57 -22.05
N VAL A 691 -21.09 57.41 -21.91
CA VAL A 691 -20.27 57.07 -20.76
C VAL A 691 -18.92 56.62 -21.28
N LYS A 692 -17.86 57.23 -20.74
CA LYS A 692 -16.49 56.75 -20.94
C LYS A 692 -16.25 55.65 -19.93
N THR A 693 -15.74 54.53 -20.41
CA THR A 693 -15.24 53.46 -19.56
C THR A 693 -13.75 53.28 -19.79
N LYS A 694 -13.00 53.25 -18.71
CA LYS A 694 -11.58 52.91 -18.73
C LYS A 694 -11.43 51.53 -18.12
N VAL A 695 -10.90 50.62 -18.93
CA VAL A 695 -10.61 49.24 -18.54
C VAL A 695 -9.11 49.12 -18.45
N CYS A 696 -8.60 48.67 -17.31
CA CYS A 696 -7.19 48.47 -17.06
C CYS A 696 -6.96 47.01 -16.70
N PHE A 697 -6.08 46.35 -17.44
CA PHE A 697 -5.57 45.03 -17.13
C PHE A 697 -4.19 45.18 -16.50
N LYS A 698 -3.98 44.51 -15.38
CA LYS A 698 -2.65 44.27 -14.80
C LYS A 698 -2.35 42.79 -14.99
N TYR A 699 -1.22 42.49 -15.58
CA TYR A 699 -0.76 41.15 -15.86
C TYR A 699 0.42 40.84 -14.95
N ARG A 700 0.39 39.68 -14.29
CA ARG A 700 1.51 39.19 -13.49
C ARG A 700 1.65 37.70 -13.70
N ILE A 701 2.86 37.28 -14.04
CA ILE A 701 3.25 35.88 -14.05
C ILE A 701 3.78 35.54 -12.66
N LYS A 702 3.43 34.37 -12.14
CA LYS A 702 3.80 33.99 -10.78
C LYS A 702 5.26 33.55 -10.66
N SER A 703 5.88 32.93 -11.68
CA SER A 703 7.30 32.50 -11.65
C SER A 703 8.33 33.61 -11.98
N ASP A 704 7.96 34.89 -11.99
CA ASP A 704 8.86 36.03 -12.30
C ASP A 704 9.62 35.94 -13.67
N LYS A 705 9.21 35.06 -14.61
CA LYS A 705 9.83 34.90 -15.94
C LYS A 705 8.86 35.13 -17.12
N ASP A 706 9.21 36.14 -17.91
CA ASP A 706 8.90 36.45 -19.34
C ASP A 706 7.45 36.54 -19.88
N THR A 707 7.23 37.62 -20.64
CA THR A 707 5.95 38.17 -21.14
C THR A 707 5.17 37.35 -22.19
N LYS A 708 3.82 37.43 -22.17
CA LYS A 708 2.94 36.92 -23.24
C LYS A 708 1.79 37.87 -23.62
N THR A 709 1.28 37.65 -24.83
CA THR A 709 0.17 38.36 -25.48
C THR A 709 -1.17 37.73 -25.08
N GLU A 710 -2.19 38.53 -24.77
CA GLU A 710 -3.53 38.05 -24.36
C GLU A 710 -4.63 38.63 -25.28
N THR A 711 -5.81 38.01 -25.31
CA THR A 711 -6.97 38.53 -26.10
C THR A 711 -8.18 38.72 -25.19
N GLY A 712 -8.85 39.89 -25.30
CA GLY A 712 -9.94 40.28 -24.42
C GLY A 712 -11.23 40.68 -25.14
N ASP A 713 -12.36 40.20 -24.63
CA ASP A 713 -13.71 40.54 -25.10
C ASP A 713 -14.50 41.35 -24.06
N LEU A 714 -14.97 42.53 -24.46
CA LEU A 714 -15.85 43.40 -23.66
C LEU A 714 -17.30 43.29 -24.15
N THR A 715 -18.22 42.90 -23.27
CA THR A 715 -19.66 42.81 -23.58
C THR A 715 -20.52 43.65 -22.62
N LEU A 716 -21.32 44.57 -23.17
CA LEU A 716 -22.31 45.37 -22.44
C LEU A 716 -23.65 44.63 -22.31
N ASP A 717 -24.27 44.71 -21.13
CA ASP A 717 -25.59 44.15 -20.81
C ASP A 717 -25.71 42.64 -21.18
N SER A 718 -24.66 41.86 -20.87
CA SER A 718 -24.54 40.43 -21.20
C SER A 718 -25.74 39.57 -20.77
N LEU A 719 -26.32 39.88 -19.61
CA LEU A 719 -27.46 39.17 -19.01
C LEU A 719 -28.82 39.60 -19.58
N ARG A 720 -28.87 40.53 -20.55
CA ARG A 720 -30.13 41.05 -21.14
C ARG A 720 -30.25 40.67 -22.61
N ALA A 721 -31.47 40.28 -23.00
CA ALA A 721 -31.82 40.04 -24.40
C ALA A 721 -31.73 41.31 -25.26
N ILE A 722 -32.05 42.47 -24.69
CA ILE A 722 -31.95 43.78 -25.35
C ILE A 722 -30.93 44.64 -24.60
N ALA A 723 -29.84 45.01 -25.28
CA ALA A 723 -28.79 45.85 -24.71
C ALA A 723 -29.20 47.32 -24.64
N ARG A 724 -29.06 47.94 -23.48
CA ARG A 724 -29.38 49.36 -23.25
C ARG A 724 -28.26 50.29 -23.72
N GLY A 725 -27.09 49.76 -24.04
CA GLY A 725 -25.96 50.53 -24.54
C GLY A 725 -25.18 49.82 -25.64
N ARG A 726 -24.46 50.62 -26.44
CA ARG A 726 -23.64 50.17 -27.57
C ARG A 726 -22.30 50.89 -27.55
N PHE A 727 -21.23 50.19 -27.93
CA PHE A 727 -19.92 50.81 -28.09
C PHE A 727 -19.90 51.70 -29.34
N ASN A 728 -19.32 52.90 -29.22
CA ASN A 728 -19.20 53.84 -30.34
C ASN A 728 -18.38 53.28 -31.52
N GLN A 729 -17.42 52.40 -31.23
CA GLN A 729 -16.50 51.84 -32.21
C GLN A 729 -17.16 50.76 -33.09
N THR A 730 -18.09 49.98 -32.56
CA THR A 730 -18.68 48.82 -33.25
C THR A 730 -20.18 48.96 -33.53
N ASP A 731 -20.83 50.01 -33.00
CA ASP A 731 -22.31 50.13 -32.92
C ASP A 731 -22.98 48.83 -32.44
N ASN A 732 -22.29 48.10 -31.58
CA ASN A 732 -22.72 46.81 -31.08
C ASN A 732 -22.52 46.75 -29.57
N ARG A 733 -23.23 45.82 -28.91
CA ARG A 733 -23.06 45.54 -27.47
C ARG A 733 -21.74 44.84 -27.15
N ARG A 734 -21.06 44.28 -28.16
CA ARG A 734 -19.78 43.58 -28.04
C ARG A 734 -18.66 44.39 -28.69
N LEU A 735 -17.50 44.37 -28.04
CA LEU A 735 -16.25 44.88 -28.54
C LEU A 735 -15.17 43.83 -28.25
N GLN A 736 -14.50 43.36 -29.30
CA GLN A 736 -13.40 42.40 -29.22
C GLN A 736 -12.12 43.11 -29.64
N LYS A 737 -11.04 42.94 -28.87
CA LYS A 737 -9.73 43.53 -29.18
C LYS A 737 -8.60 42.58 -28.80
N ASN A 738 -7.63 42.45 -29.69
CA ASN A 738 -6.42 41.66 -29.48
C ASN A 738 -5.30 42.62 -29.10
N GLU A 739 -4.68 42.45 -27.93
CA GLU A 739 -3.68 43.39 -27.41
C GLU A 739 -2.60 42.66 -26.60
N SER A 740 -1.33 43.05 -26.75
CA SER A 740 -0.25 42.51 -25.91
C SER A 740 -0.20 43.23 -24.56
N ILE A 741 -0.10 42.48 -23.46
CA ILE A 741 -0.02 43.04 -22.11
C ILE A 741 1.33 42.61 -21.52
N VAL A 742 2.21 43.58 -21.30
CA VAL A 742 3.53 43.34 -20.69
C VAL A 742 3.44 43.48 -19.17
N ASP A 743 2.88 44.59 -18.67
CA ASP A 743 2.67 44.83 -17.22
C ASP A 743 1.26 45.34 -16.94
N LYS A 744 0.88 46.43 -17.64
CA LYS A 744 -0.41 47.07 -17.48
C LYS A 744 -0.88 47.64 -18.81
N LEU A 745 -2.10 47.30 -19.20
CA LEU A 745 -2.75 47.85 -20.38
C LEU A 745 -4.04 48.56 -19.95
N CYS A 746 -4.13 49.86 -20.18
CA CYS A 746 -5.38 50.60 -19.99
C CYS A 746 -5.92 51.09 -21.33
N SER A 747 -7.17 50.74 -21.62
CA SER A 747 -7.89 51.22 -22.79
C SER A 747 -9.15 51.99 -22.39
N GLU A 748 -9.40 53.08 -23.08
CA GLU A 748 -10.61 53.88 -22.91
C GLU A 748 -11.58 53.59 -24.05
N HIS A 749 -12.83 53.31 -23.69
CA HIS A 749 -13.91 53.05 -24.62
C HIS A 749 -15.09 53.96 -24.28
N THR A 750 -15.79 54.41 -25.31
CA THR A 750 -17.02 55.18 -25.11
C THR A 750 -18.20 54.33 -25.56
N PHE A 751 -19.20 54.19 -24.69
CA PHE A 751 -20.48 53.60 -25.06
C PHE A 751 -21.59 54.61 -24.86
N TYR A 752 -22.67 54.45 -25.63
CA TYR A 752 -23.84 55.30 -25.56
C TYR A 752 -25.10 54.48 -25.37
N THR A 753 -26.12 55.11 -24.78
CA THR A 753 -27.41 54.47 -24.52
C THR A 753 -28.26 54.37 -25.79
N SER A 754 -28.92 53.23 -26.00
CA SER A 754 -29.78 52.97 -27.17
C SER A 754 -31.10 53.76 -27.18
N ALA A 755 -31.44 54.46 -26.10
CA ALA A 755 -32.68 55.21 -25.96
C ALA A 755 -32.46 56.72 -26.18
N SER A 756 -33.29 57.34 -27.03
CA SER A 756 -33.34 58.80 -27.20
C SER A 756 -34.02 59.48 -26.01
N LYS A 757 -33.66 60.75 -25.76
CA LYS A 757 -34.23 61.62 -24.70
C LYS A 757 -35.77 61.58 -24.61
N SER A 758 -36.46 61.28 -25.71
CA SER A 758 -37.94 61.19 -25.80
C SER A 758 -38.57 59.99 -25.09
N VAL A 759 -37.82 58.93 -24.75
CA VAL A 759 -38.37 57.71 -24.11
C VAL A 759 -38.34 57.80 -22.58
N PHE A 760 -37.43 58.60 -22.01
CA PHE A 760 -37.28 58.72 -20.56
C PHE A 760 -38.26 59.70 -19.89
N SER A 761 -38.97 60.52 -20.65
CA SER A 761 -39.93 61.50 -20.12
C SER A 761 -41.29 60.92 -19.72
N TYR A 762 -41.56 59.63 -19.99
CA TYR A 762 -42.86 58.99 -19.71
C TYR A 762 -42.84 57.91 -18.60
N ALA A 763 -41.71 57.65 -17.95
CA ALA A 763 -41.61 56.62 -16.92
C ALA A 763 -41.48 57.21 -15.50
N SER A 764 -42.57 57.78 -14.99
CA SER A 764 -42.75 58.06 -13.57
C SER A 764 -43.17 56.78 -12.83
N GLY A 765 -42.20 55.96 -12.43
CA GLY A 765 -42.36 54.75 -11.61
C GLY A 765 -41.06 54.44 -10.87
N PRO A 766 -41.09 53.72 -9.73
CA PRO A 766 -40.02 53.72 -8.73
C PRO A 766 -38.68 53.28 -9.34
N HIS A 767 -37.69 54.16 -9.22
CA HIS A 767 -36.35 54.05 -9.78
C HIS A 767 -35.67 52.73 -9.38
N LYS A 768 -35.57 51.77 -10.31
CA LYS A 768 -34.44 50.83 -10.31
C LYS A 768 -33.21 51.58 -10.80
N PRO A 769 -32.09 51.62 -10.06
CA PRO A 769 -30.89 52.28 -10.52
C PRO A 769 -30.43 51.66 -11.85
N LEU A 770 -30.10 52.51 -12.82
CA LEU A 770 -29.42 52.11 -14.05
C LEU A 770 -27.98 51.70 -13.68
N ALA A 771 -27.82 50.45 -13.22
CA ALA A 771 -26.51 49.87 -12.99
C ALA A 771 -25.85 49.44 -14.31
N TYR A 772 -24.55 49.68 -14.41
CA TYR A 772 -23.68 49.13 -15.46
C TYR A 772 -23.58 47.62 -15.27
N ASN A 773 -23.92 46.83 -16.30
CA ASN A 773 -23.58 45.42 -16.35
C ASN A 773 -22.63 45.23 -17.53
N VAL A 774 -21.35 45.03 -17.26
CA VAL A 774 -20.34 44.68 -18.27
C VAL A 774 -19.77 43.33 -17.88
N THR A 775 -19.69 42.42 -18.84
CA THR A 775 -19.05 41.12 -18.66
C THR A 775 -17.83 41.07 -19.57
N PHE A 776 -16.72 40.63 -18.99
CA PHE A 776 -15.46 40.46 -19.67
C PHE A 776 -15.19 38.96 -19.81
N ASN A 777 -14.82 38.53 -21.02
CA ASN A 777 -14.39 37.16 -21.30
C ASN A 777 -12.97 37.22 -21.84
N ILE A 778 -12.08 36.38 -21.29
CA ILE A 778 -10.70 36.21 -21.76
C ILE A 778 -10.64 34.83 -22.39
N SER A 779 -10.04 34.73 -23.57
CA SER A 779 -9.71 33.45 -24.19
C SER A 779 -8.19 33.38 -24.32
N GLN A 780 -7.59 32.38 -23.64
CA GLN A 780 -6.17 32.02 -23.79
C GLN A 780 -5.89 31.30 -25.10
#